data_AF-A0A932RDI6-F1
#
_entry.id   AF-A0A932RDI6-F1
#
_cell.length_a   1.000
_cell.length_b   1.000
_cell.length_c   1.000
_cell.angle_alpha   90.00
_cell.angle_beta   90.00
_cell.angle_gamma   90.00
#
_symmetry.space_group_name_H-M   'P 1'
#
loop_
_entity.id
_entity.type
_entity.pdbx_description
1 polymer ?
#
loop_
_entity_poly.entity_id
_entity_poly.type
_entity_poly.pdbx_seq_one_letter_code
_entity_poly.pdbx_strand_id
1 'polypeptide(L)'
;MARKTSVLLFTLLSTIALAEGTRTWEQSKFDELVKGTPNGVALRSTGGMELAPAFKTVATLPSTYIWAIASDAAGNIYAAAGSPARVYRITPEGQSAAIFEPQELQVQSLVVDKNGSVYAATAPDGKVYRIQPVKDAAAKADAKASWSAAPYFDPGTKYIWDIVLDSAGNLYVATGDHGEVYKVSSNGQHALFFKSDEVHIRVLALDPKGNVIAGSDGSGLIYRIAPSGEAFVLYSAPKKEITALAIDGAGNIYAAGVGEKRPGLMGPGMMGTTIGTPAPTQPGMAGPMITMGPIPAPGVSPFPVPGLGATGGSEVYRIAPDGSPARLWSSREDLVYTLSFDQRGRLLAGTGNRGHIFAINGVDDFTDLVKAGGTQITALAGAPGGGLYASSSNLGKIFLLGAGPEAEGTYESDVFDARVFSRWGRASVRAAGNAELFARSGNVDNPDRNWSPWMRVDLAAGSELNVPAARFVQWKSVLHAGNPAPRVDSVLLYYLPKNVAPQVDDVTVQPGYRYQPIPHVTGTEPPAPGQPRFDPPPPSVRDRDSMGIGWSAHDDNDDQLEYSLYYRGDSESRWLLLKNHLSDRYYSFDASLLPDGGYTALVEASDAPSHSPGEALNAQRESARFEVDTTPPVIANLSAMVEAGQVRVRFRASDTFSAIKRAEYSLDAGDWQFVEPAGELSDAKTEDYDFRVPLTGATTAPAGSAPVGNDHVVVVRAYDRFDNLATAKVVIRGK
;
A
#
# COMPACT_ATOMS: atom_id res chain seq x y z
N MET A 1 -72.56 -11.20 -26.28
CA MET A 1 -71.33 -11.87 -26.77
C MET A 1 -70.16 -10.92 -26.57
N ALA A 2 -69.40 -11.08 -25.48
CA ALA A 2 -68.24 -10.25 -25.17
C ALA A 2 -66.95 -11.02 -25.51
N ARG A 3 -66.13 -10.49 -26.41
CA ARG A 3 -64.83 -11.06 -26.77
C ARG A 3 -63.81 -10.72 -25.67
N LYS A 4 -63.23 -11.76 -25.06
CA LYS A 4 -62.05 -11.66 -24.19
C LYS A 4 -60.80 -11.68 -25.08
N THR A 5 -59.99 -10.64 -25.00
CA THR A 5 -58.60 -10.61 -25.48
C THR A 5 -57.70 -10.54 -24.26
N SER A 6 -57.05 -11.65 -23.92
CA SER A 6 -56.00 -11.71 -22.90
C SER A 6 -54.68 -11.33 -23.54
N VAL A 7 -54.05 -10.24 -23.07
CA VAL A 7 -52.67 -9.88 -23.39
C VAL A 7 -51.78 -10.55 -22.34
N LEU A 8 -50.94 -11.48 -22.78
CA LEU A 8 -49.94 -12.16 -21.95
C LEU A 8 -48.67 -11.31 -21.98
N LEU A 9 -48.32 -10.67 -20.85
CA LEU A 9 -47.09 -9.90 -20.72
C LEU A 9 -45.96 -10.86 -20.28
N PHE A 10 -45.12 -11.27 -21.23
CA PHE A 10 -43.87 -11.98 -20.93
C PHE A 10 -42.81 -10.97 -20.50
N THR A 11 -42.56 -10.87 -19.19
CA THR A 11 -41.35 -10.25 -18.66
C THR A 11 -40.18 -11.21 -18.84
N LEU A 12 -39.38 -11.03 -19.89
CA LEU A 12 -38.03 -11.57 -19.96
C LEU A 12 -37.17 -10.80 -18.94
N LEU A 13 -36.77 -11.45 -17.85
CA LEU A 13 -35.59 -11.03 -17.09
C LEU A 13 -34.37 -11.41 -17.93
N SER A 14 -33.74 -10.43 -18.55
CA SER A 14 -32.42 -10.57 -19.17
C SER A 14 -31.37 -10.71 -18.07
N THR A 15 -30.94 -11.94 -17.77
CA THR A 15 -29.70 -12.17 -17.05
C THR A 15 -28.56 -11.73 -17.97
N ILE A 16 -27.84 -10.68 -17.58
CA ILE A 16 -26.62 -10.23 -18.26
C ILE A 16 -25.56 -11.30 -17.97
N ALA A 17 -25.39 -12.26 -18.88
CA ALA A 17 -24.22 -13.12 -18.89
C ALA A 17 -23.03 -12.29 -19.39
N LEU A 18 -22.18 -11.83 -18.48
CA LEU A 18 -20.87 -11.29 -18.82
C LEU A 18 -19.93 -12.47 -19.03
N ALA A 19 -19.84 -12.98 -20.27
CA ALA A 19 -18.75 -13.87 -20.62
C ALA A 19 -17.44 -13.07 -20.52
N GLU A 20 -16.53 -13.45 -19.63
CA GLU A 20 -15.20 -12.82 -19.54
C GLU A 20 -14.35 -13.21 -20.75
N GLY A 21 -14.48 -12.40 -21.80
CA GLY A 21 -13.59 -12.38 -22.95
C GLY A 21 -12.29 -11.61 -22.68
N THR A 22 -11.75 -11.00 -23.74
CA THR A 22 -10.51 -10.20 -23.71
C THR A 22 -10.39 -9.27 -22.48
N ARG A 23 -9.26 -9.37 -21.77
CA ARG A 23 -8.90 -8.53 -20.61
C ARG A 23 -8.05 -7.33 -21.03
N THR A 24 -7.91 -6.36 -20.13
CA THR A 24 -7.15 -5.13 -20.36
C THR A 24 -6.18 -4.83 -19.23
N TRP A 25 -5.00 -4.35 -19.58
CA TRP A 25 -4.07 -3.69 -18.66
C TRP A 25 -3.87 -2.25 -19.11
N GLU A 26 -4.31 -1.30 -18.29
CA GLU A 26 -4.13 0.13 -18.55
C GLU A 26 -3.12 0.73 -17.58
N GLN A 27 -2.28 1.61 -18.10
CA GLN A 27 -1.48 2.52 -17.30
C GLN A 27 -1.76 3.96 -17.71
N SER A 28 -2.23 4.73 -16.74
CA SER A 28 -2.51 6.16 -16.92
C SER A 28 -2.25 6.98 -15.67
N LYS A 29 -2.24 6.37 -14.48
CA LYS A 29 -2.11 7.09 -13.20
C LYS A 29 -0.66 7.27 -12.78
N PHE A 30 -0.38 8.32 -12.02
CA PHE A 30 0.96 8.60 -11.50
C PHE A 30 1.53 7.41 -10.71
N ASP A 31 0.77 6.82 -9.78
CA ASP A 31 1.22 5.69 -8.94
C ASP A 31 1.52 4.40 -9.73
N GLU A 32 0.98 4.27 -10.94
CA GLU A 32 1.34 3.20 -11.88
C GLU A 32 2.62 3.57 -12.62
N LEU A 33 2.72 4.81 -13.11
CA LEU A 33 3.84 5.26 -13.93
C LEU A 33 5.16 5.39 -13.15
N VAL A 34 5.11 5.70 -11.85
CA VAL A 34 6.33 5.74 -11.01
C VAL A 34 6.96 4.37 -10.78
N LYS A 35 6.26 3.27 -11.10
CA LYS A 35 6.82 1.91 -11.04
C LYS A 35 7.69 1.58 -12.26
N GLY A 36 7.53 2.33 -13.35
CA GLY A 36 8.35 2.22 -14.53
C GLY A 36 9.71 2.91 -14.40
N THR A 37 10.45 2.93 -15.50
CA THR A 37 11.77 3.56 -15.61
C THR A 37 11.71 4.74 -16.58
N PRO A 38 11.59 5.97 -16.10
CA PRO A 38 11.66 7.17 -16.92
C PRO A 38 13.12 7.56 -17.24
N ASN A 39 13.38 7.96 -18.48
CA ASN A 39 14.65 8.54 -18.93
C ASN A 39 14.37 9.72 -19.88
N GLY A 40 14.65 10.96 -19.46
CA GLY A 40 14.34 12.16 -20.25
C GLY A 40 12.83 12.45 -20.37
N VAL A 41 12.01 11.84 -19.54
CA VAL A 41 10.55 12.07 -19.47
C VAL A 41 10.16 12.50 -18.06
N ALA A 42 9.16 13.37 -18.00
CA ALA A 42 8.55 13.85 -16.77
C ALA A 42 7.18 13.19 -16.57
N LEU A 43 6.83 12.91 -15.31
CA LEU A 43 5.56 12.24 -14.95
C LEU A 43 4.62 13.22 -14.26
N ARG A 44 3.38 13.31 -14.73
CA ARG A 44 2.39 14.23 -14.16
C ARG A 44 1.59 13.55 -13.05
N SER A 45 1.35 14.27 -11.95
CA SER A 45 0.50 13.82 -10.85
C SER A 45 -0.93 13.47 -11.30
N THR A 46 -1.46 14.17 -12.30
CA THR A 46 -2.77 13.88 -12.92
C THR A 46 -2.76 12.67 -13.86
N GLY A 47 -1.59 12.06 -14.09
CA GLY A 47 -1.42 10.96 -15.02
C GLY A 47 -0.76 11.35 -16.36
N GLY A 48 -0.14 10.34 -16.97
CA GLY A 48 0.63 10.45 -18.21
C GLY A 48 2.03 11.05 -18.05
N MET A 49 2.70 11.19 -19.19
CA MET A 49 4.09 11.61 -19.31
C MET A 49 4.31 12.58 -20.47
N GLU A 50 5.40 13.33 -20.38
CA GLU A 50 5.88 14.28 -21.38
C GLU A 50 7.41 14.34 -21.35
N LEU A 51 8.03 15.05 -22.29
CA LEU A 51 9.48 15.26 -22.24
C LEU A 51 9.87 16.07 -21.01
N ALA A 52 10.86 15.58 -20.27
CA ALA A 52 11.47 16.32 -19.18
C ALA A 52 12.30 17.49 -19.72
N PRO A 53 12.55 18.55 -18.94
CA PRO A 53 13.56 19.54 -19.27
C PRO A 53 14.93 18.88 -19.42
N ALA A 54 15.76 19.42 -20.32
CA ALA A 54 17.08 18.87 -20.56
C ALA A 54 17.90 18.79 -19.26
N PHE A 55 18.51 17.64 -18.96
CA PHE A 55 19.20 17.45 -17.68
C PHE A 55 20.56 16.80 -17.85
N LYS A 56 21.62 17.55 -17.54
CA LYS A 56 23.00 17.05 -17.70
C LYS A 56 23.89 17.39 -16.51
N THR A 57 24.89 16.55 -16.28
CA THR A 57 25.96 16.85 -15.32
C THR A 57 26.89 17.92 -15.90
N VAL A 58 27.16 18.96 -15.13
CA VAL A 58 28.12 20.03 -15.46
C VAL A 58 29.49 19.74 -14.85
N ALA A 59 29.53 19.38 -13.57
CA ALA A 59 30.77 19.09 -12.86
C ALA A 59 30.58 18.04 -11.77
N THR A 60 31.65 17.35 -11.41
CA THR A 60 31.75 16.54 -10.19
C THR A 60 32.92 17.07 -9.37
N LEU A 61 32.65 17.47 -8.14
CA LEU A 61 33.60 18.12 -7.25
C LEU A 61 34.27 17.10 -6.32
N PRO A 62 35.51 17.37 -5.87
CA PRO A 62 36.15 16.55 -4.85
C PRO A 62 35.41 16.51 -3.50
N SER A 63 34.70 17.58 -3.15
CA SER A 63 33.85 17.63 -1.95
C SER A 63 32.50 16.96 -2.22
N THR A 64 32.09 16.06 -1.35
CA THR A 64 30.90 15.21 -1.57
C THR A 64 29.59 15.88 -1.17
N TYR A 65 29.63 16.91 -0.31
CA TYR A 65 28.47 17.68 0.12
C TYR A 65 28.53 19.08 -0.46
N ILE A 66 27.52 19.47 -1.23
CA ILE A 66 27.35 20.82 -1.73
C ILE A 66 26.08 21.38 -1.10
N TRP A 67 26.22 22.35 -0.18
CA TRP A 67 25.12 22.83 0.64
C TRP A 67 24.36 23.99 0.00
N ALA A 68 25.09 24.88 -0.67
CA ALA A 68 24.52 26.02 -1.36
C ALA A 68 25.29 26.30 -2.66
N ILE A 69 24.58 26.86 -3.64
CA ILE A 69 25.16 27.39 -4.86
C ILE A 69 24.62 28.77 -5.16
N ALA A 70 25.44 29.61 -5.78
CA ALA A 70 25.04 30.86 -6.40
C ALA A 70 25.68 30.97 -7.77
N SER A 71 25.12 31.81 -8.63
CA SER A 71 25.67 32.07 -9.96
C SER A 71 25.82 33.56 -10.22
N ASP A 72 26.83 33.91 -11.01
CA ASP A 72 27.02 35.26 -11.51
C ASP A 72 26.35 35.47 -12.89
N ALA A 73 26.34 36.72 -13.36
CA ALA A 73 25.76 37.08 -14.65
C ALA A 73 26.49 36.44 -15.86
N ALA A 74 27.72 35.97 -15.68
CA ALA A 74 28.48 35.24 -16.70
C ALA A 74 28.18 33.73 -16.67
N GLY A 75 27.37 33.26 -15.71
CA GLY A 75 27.00 31.87 -15.54
C GLY A 75 28.00 31.03 -14.76
N ASN A 76 29.03 31.63 -14.15
CA ASN A 76 29.92 30.90 -13.25
C ASN A 76 29.16 30.53 -11.98
N ILE A 77 29.43 29.34 -11.48
CA ILE A 77 28.80 28.77 -10.29
C ILE A 77 29.79 28.87 -9.14
N TYR A 78 29.31 29.33 -8.00
CA TYR A 78 30.01 29.31 -6.73
C TYR A 78 29.35 28.27 -5.85
N ALA A 79 30.11 27.30 -5.35
CA ALA A 79 29.57 26.20 -4.56
C ALA A 79 30.17 26.15 -3.16
N ALA A 80 29.30 26.19 -2.15
CA ALA A 80 29.63 26.01 -0.74
C ALA A 80 29.65 24.51 -0.42
N ALA A 81 30.81 24.00 -0.02
CA ALA A 81 31.04 22.57 0.08
C ALA A 81 31.55 22.12 1.45
N GLY A 82 31.33 20.84 1.76
CA GLY A 82 31.79 20.14 2.95
C GLY A 82 32.45 18.79 2.62
N SER A 83 33.29 18.30 3.54
CA SER A 83 34.09 17.07 3.40
C SER A 83 34.85 16.95 2.07
N PRO A 84 35.86 17.81 1.81
CA PRO A 84 36.36 18.90 2.68
C PRO A 84 35.62 20.23 2.49
N ALA A 85 35.79 21.14 3.46
CA ALA A 85 35.23 22.49 3.43
C ALA A 85 35.90 23.34 2.35
N ARG A 86 35.12 23.81 1.37
CA ARG A 86 35.64 24.59 0.24
C ARG A 86 34.59 25.54 -0.31
N VAL A 87 35.07 26.63 -0.92
CA VAL A 87 34.30 27.34 -1.95
C VAL A 87 34.93 27.05 -3.30
N TYR A 88 34.14 26.52 -4.21
CA TYR A 88 34.54 26.29 -5.60
C TYR A 88 34.00 27.40 -6.49
N ARG A 89 34.78 27.79 -7.49
CA ARG A 89 34.28 28.46 -8.70
C ARG A 89 34.27 27.46 -9.84
N ILE A 90 33.16 27.41 -10.57
CA ILE A 90 32.93 26.45 -11.65
C ILE A 90 32.46 27.25 -12.87
N THR A 91 33.09 27.08 -14.03
CA THR A 91 32.66 27.75 -15.26
C THR A 91 31.42 27.06 -15.85
N PRO A 92 30.65 27.72 -16.75
CA PRO A 92 29.54 27.07 -17.46
C PRO A 92 29.93 25.78 -18.20
N GLU A 93 31.20 25.67 -18.60
CA GLU A 93 31.79 24.51 -19.28
C GLU A 93 32.20 23.38 -18.31
N GLY A 94 32.03 23.58 -16.99
CA GLY A 94 32.30 22.57 -15.97
C GLY A 94 33.73 22.57 -15.40
N GLN A 95 34.57 23.54 -15.78
CA GLN A 95 35.90 23.67 -15.19
C GLN A 95 35.78 24.17 -13.74
N SER A 96 36.26 23.38 -12.78
CA SER A 96 36.15 23.71 -11.36
C SER A 96 37.51 23.99 -10.71
N ALA A 97 37.54 24.96 -9.79
CA ALA A 97 38.71 25.23 -8.97
C ALA A 97 38.29 25.71 -7.57
N ALA A 98 39.02 25.26 -6.54
CA ALA A 98 38.82 25.77 -5.18
C ALA A 98 39.42 27.18 -5.07
N ILE A 99 38.60 28.14 -4.67
CA ILE A 99 38.99 29.55 -4.48
C ILE A 99 39.14 29.91 -3.00
N PHE A 100 38.63 29.07 -2.10
CA PHE A 100 38.77 29.23 -0.65
C PHE A 100 38.72 27.87 0.06
N GLU A 101 39.56 27.71 1.08
CA GLU A 101 39.71 26.51 1.90
C GLU A 101 39.78 26.94 3.38
N PRO A 102 38.63 27.05 4.07
CA PRO A 102 38.57 27.38 5.49
C PRO A 102 39.14 26.26 6.38
N GLN A 103 39.35 26.57 7.66
CA GLN A 103 39.73 25.57 8.67
C GLN A 103 38.52 24.84 9.25
N GLU A 104 37.35 25.46 9.15
CA GLU A 104 36.05 24.92 9.53
C GLU A 104 35.68 23.69 8.67
N LEU A 105 34.69 22.90 9.10
CA LEU A 105 34.42 21.58 8.49
C LEU A 105 33.57 21.63 7.23
N GLN A 106 32.78 22.68 7.05
CA GLN A 106 32.05 22.94 5.81
C GLN A 106 31.74 24.42 5.63
N VAL A 107 31.49 24.80 4.38
CA VAL A 107 30.82 26.03 4.02
C VAL A 107 29.33 25.70 3.85
N GLN A 108 28.48 26.32 4.66
CA GLN A 108 27.05 26.01 4.77
C GLN A 108 26.21 26.79 3.77
N SER A 109 26.44 28.10 3.65
CA SER A 109 25.70 28.99 2.75
C SER A 109 26.65 29.97 2.09
N LEU A 110 26.29 30.44 0.89
CA LEU A 110 27.03 31.49 0.20
C LEU A 110 26.11 32.40 -0.63
N VAL A 111 26.58 33.62 -0.87
CA VAL A 111 25.95 34.59 -1.77
C VAL A 111 27.02 35.36 -2.52
N VAL A 112 26.68 35.85 -3.72
CA VAL A 112 27.60 36.60 -4.59
C VAL A 112 27.05 37.99 -4.81
N ASP A 113 27.87 39.02 -4.60
CA ASP A 113 27.49 40.39 -4.89
C ASP A 113 27.68 40.76 -6.37
N LYS A 114 27.15 41.91 -6.77
CA LYS A 114 27.24 42.40 -8.16
C LYS A 114 28.68 42.69 -8.62
N ASN A 115 29.63 42.78 -7.70
CA ASN A 115 31.05 43.00 -8.00
C ASN A 115 31.84 41.68 -8.06
N GLY A 116 31.18 40.53 -7.90
CA GLY A 116 31.80 39.21 -7.90
C GLY A 116 32.47 38.82 -6.58
N SER A 117 32.22 39.54 -5.49
CA SER A 117 32.65 39.10 -4.16
C SER A 117 31.72 38.00 -3.66
N VAL A 118 32.29 36.94 -3.09
CA VAL A 118 31.55 35.84 -2.48
C VAL A 118 31.56 36.03 -0.98
N TYR A 119 30.40 35.98 -0.34
CA TYR A 119 30.27 35.86 1.11
C TYR A 119 29.97 34.40 1.41
N ALA A 120 30.77 33.78 2.27
CA ALA A 120 30.70 32.35 2.56
C ALA A 120 30.58 32.14 4.07
N ALA A 121 29.51 31.47 4.49
CA ALA A 121 29.25 31.14 5.88
C ALA A 121 29.73 29.73 6.21
N THR A 122 30.48 29.55 7.29
CA THR A 122 31.02 28.26 7.72
C THR A 122 30.20 27.59 8.81
N ALA A 123 30.37 26.28 8.96
CA ALA A 123 29.87 25.50 10.10
C ALA A 123 30.77 24.26 10.35
N PRO A 124 30.91 23.77 11.60
CA PRO A 124 30.66 24.50 12.84
C PRO A 124 31.65 25.67 12.98
N ASP A 125 31.58 26.41 14.09
CA ASP A 125 32.38 27.61 14.36
C ASP A 125 32.07 28.71 13.33
N GLY A 126 30.81 29.14 13.36
CA GLY A 126 30.18 29.91 12.30
C GLY A 126 30.81 31.29 12.13
N LYS A 127 31.44 31.51 10.98
CA LYS A 127 31.97 32.79 10.52
C LYS A 127 31.50 33.08 9.11
N VAL A 128 31.43 34.36 8.77
CA VAL A 128 31.28 34.80 7.38
C VAL A 128 32.63 35.29 6.88
N TYR A 129 33.10 34.71 5.78
CA TYR A 129 34.27 35.17 5.04
C TYR A 129 33.83 35.97 3.82
N ARG A 130 34.54 37.07 3.53
CA ARG A 130 34.44 37.78 2.26
C ARG A 130 35.60 37.36 1.37
N ILE A 131 35.29 36.81 0.20
CA ILE A 131 36.23 36.26 -0.76
C ILE A 131 36.15 37.09 -2.04
N GLN A 132 37.26 37.64 -2.51
CA GLN A 132 37.26 38.62 -3.61
C GLN A 132 38.33 38.30 -4.66
N PRO A 133 38.08 38.56 -5.95
CA PRO A 133 39.11 38.49 -6.97
C PRO A 133 40.21 39.51 -6.71
N VAL A 134 41.47 39.12 -6.89
CA VAL A 134 42.61 40.03 -6.83
C VAL A 134 42.75 40.73 -8.19
N LYS A 135 42.64 42.07 -8.22
CA LYS A 135 42.59 42.87 -9.47
C LYS A 135 43.81 42.71 -10.39
N ASP A 136 44.97 42.35 -9.84
CA ASP A 136 46.23 42.14 -10.57
C ASP A 136 46.81 40.74 -10.31
N ALA A 137 45.95 39.71 -10.26
CA ALA A 137 46.42 38.33 -10.13
C ALA A 137 47.38 38.00 -11.29
N ALA A 138 48.56 37.48 -10.97
CA ALA A 138 49.54 37.09 -11.98
C ALA A 138 48.89 36.07 -12.96
N ALA A 139 49.12 36.22 -14.26
CA ALA A 139 48.48 35.38 -15.30
C ALA A 139 48.76 33.86 -15.19
N LYS A 140 49.62 33.43 -14.25
CA LYS A 140 49.94 32.03 -13.93
C LYS A 140 49.70 31.67 -12.46
N ALA A 141 49.04 32.53 -11.68
CA ALA A 141 48.67 32.22 -10.30
C ALA A 141 47.69 31.04 -10.29
N ASP A 142 47.81 30.16 -9.30
CA ASP A 142 46.77 29.17 -9.07
C ASP A 142 45.44 29.85 -8.71
N ALA A 143 44.34 29.11 -8.81
CA ALA A 143 43.01 29.67 -8.60
C ALA A 143 42.83 30.24 -7.19
N LYS A 144 43.50 29.69 -6.17
CA LYS A 144 43.45 30.18 -4.79
C LYS A 144 44.20 31.51 -4.64
N ALA A 145 45.39 31.64 -5.23
CA ALA A 145 46.20 32.85 -5.21
C ALA A 145 45.59 34.01 -6.01
N SER A 146 44.62 33.73 -6.87
CA SER A 146 43.85 34.75 -7.60
C SER A 146 42.70 35.36 -6.79
N TRP A 147 42.48 34.88 -5.56
CA TRP A 147 41.43 35.33 -4.66
C TRP A 147 42.00 35.70 -3.29
N SER A 148 41.49 36.77 -2.67
CA SER A 148 41.73 37.10 -1.28
C SER A 148 40.54 36.70 -0.43
N ALA A 149 40.77 36.19 0.78
CA ALA A 149 39.71 35.84 1.72
C ALA A 149 40.04 36.44 3.10
N ALA A 150 39.06 37.09 3.73
CA ALA A 150 39.20 37.63 5.07
C ALA A 150 37.92 37.39 5.89
N PRO A 151 38.01 37.18 7.22
CA PRO A 151 36.85 37.21 8.09
C PRO A 151 36.12 38.55 7.94
N TYR A 152 34.82 38.47 7.70
CA TYR A 152 33.94 39.63 7.52
C TYR A 152 32.99 39.80 8.70
N PHE A 153 32.55 38.69 9.30
CA PHE A 153 31.73 38.69 10.51
C PHE A 153 31.96 37.40 11.32
N ASP A 154 32.08 37.54 12.64
CA ASP A 154 32.26 36.45 13.59
C ASP A 154 31.34 36.68 14.81
N PRO A 155 30.13 36.09 14.83
CA PRO A 155 29.19 36.21 15.94
C PRO A 155 29.54 35.29 17.13
N GLY A 156 30.56 34.44 17.04
CA GLY A 156 30.86 33.45 18.08
C GLY A 156 29.78 32.36 18.26
N THR A 157 28.95 32.11 17.25
CA THR A 157 27.95 31.03 17.22
C THR A 157 28.55 29.74 16.67
N LYS A 158 27.97 28.58 17.00
CA LYS A 158 28.41 27.32 16.42
C LYS A 158 27.93 27.14 14.99
N TYR A 159 26.78 27.70 14.62
CA TYR A 159 26.17 27.48 13.30
C TYR A 159 25.70 28.78 12.67
N ILE A 160 26.12 29.04 11.44
CA ILE A 160 25.44 29.98 10.53
C ILE A 160 24.72 29.13 9.49
N TRP A 161 23.39 29.17 9.48
CA TRP A 161 22.57 28.32 8.61
C TRP A 161 22.40 28.93 7.23
N ASP A 162 22.16 30.23 7.16
CA ASP A 162 21.90 30.90 5.91
C ASP A 162 22.29 32.38 5.92
N ILE A 163 22.58 32.91 4.74
CA ILE A 163 22.91 34.32 4.52
C ILE A 163 22.23 34.86 3.27
N VAL A 164 21.74 36.11 3.32
CA VAL A 164 21.14 36.79 2.15
C VAL A 164 21.64 38.23 2.04
N LEU A 165 21.83 38.71 0.80
CA LEU A 165 22.26 40.08 0.51
C LEU A 165 21.10 40.91 0.00
N ASP A 166 20.91 42.10 0.57
CA ASP A 166 19.99 43.09 0.03
C ASP A 166 20.59 43.89 -1.14
N SER A 167 19.75 44.66 -1.82
CA SER A 167 20.17 45.48 -2.96
C SER A 167 21.16 46.61 -2.61
N ALA A 168 21.26 46.98 -1.33
CA ALA A 168 22.20 47.96 -0.81
C ALA A 168 23.55 47.33 -0.39
N GLY A 169 23.66 46.00 -0.46
CA GLY A 169 24.85 45.25 -0.06
C GLY A 169 24.96 45.01 1.44
N ASN A 170 23.86 45.10 2.19
CA ASN A 170 23.82 44.61 3.57
C ASN A 170 23.56 43.10 3.55
N LEU A 171 24.33 42.38 4.36
CA LEU A 171 24.22 40.94 4.58
C LEU A 171 23.37 40.66 5.81
N TYR A 172 22.37 39.81 5.67
CA TYR A 172 21.62 39.24 6.78
C TYR A 172 22.11 37.83 7.06
N VAL A 173 22.37 37.51 8.33
CA VAL A 173 23.03 36.29 8.76
C VAL A 173 22.16 35.56 9.78
N ALA A 174 21.63 34.39 9.44
CA ALA A 174 20.85 33.55 10.32
C ALA A 174 21.72 32.56 11.09
N THR A 175 21.59 32.56 12.42
CA THR A 175 22.41 31.72 13.30
C THR A 175 21.63 30.56 13.93
N GLY A 176 22.37 29.56 14.39
CA GLY A 176 21.90 28.53 15.30
C GLY A 176 22.24 28.83 16.76
N ASP A 177 21.75 27.96 17.66
CA ASP A 177 21.92 27.97 19.13
C ASP A 177 21.14 29.06 19.87
N HIS A 178 20.95 30.23 19.27
CA HIS A 178 20.28 31.38 19.88
C HIS A 178 19.18 32.01 19.00
N GLY A 179 18.94 31.48 17.80
CA GLY A 179 17.89 31.96 16.89
C GLY A 179 18.01 33.44 16.51
N GLU A 180 19.23 33.90 16.26
CA GLU A 180 19.51 35.32 16.01
C GLU A 180 19.68 35.57 14.51
N VAL A 181 19.25 36.75 14.08
CA VAL A 181 19.55 37.28 12.75
C VAL A 181 20.34 38.57 12.94
N TYR A 182 21.53 38.62 12.35
CA TYR A 182 22.38 39.83 12.33
C TYR A 182 22.25 40.55 11.01
N LYS A 183 22.32 41.87 11.04
CA LYS A 183 22.49 42.71 9.84
C LYS A 183 23.92 43.25 9.83
N VAL A 184 24.66 42.95 8.78
CA VAL A 184 26.05 43.37 8.56
C VAL A 184 26.09 44.27 7.33
N SER A 185 26.49 45.52 7.50
CA SER A 185 26.64 46.46 6.38
C SER A 185 27.90 46.19 5.57
N SER A 186 27.98 46.72 4.35
CA SER A 186 29.07 46.47 3.39
C SER A 186 30.49 46.81 3.87
N ASN A 187 30.63 47.61 4.94
CA ASN A 187 31.91 47.94 5.57
C ASN A 187 32.24 47.07 6.81
N GLY A 188 31.40 46.09 7.13
CA GLY A 188 31.57 45.17 8.26
C GLY A 188 30.92 45.63 9.58
N GLN A 189 30.33 46.83 9.64
CA GLN A 189 29.56 47.25 10.82
C GLN A 189 28.29 46.41 10.93
N HIS A 190 28.00 45.91 12.13
CA HIS A 190 26.92 44.95 12.34
C HIS A 190 26.13 45.24 13.62
N ALA A 191 24.89 44.76 13.65
CA ALA A 191 24.02 44.79 14.81
C ALA A 191 23.11 43.55 14.81
N LEU A 192 22.65 43.15 16.01
CA LEU A 192 21.55 42.21 16.14
C LEU A 192 20.31 42.85 15.49
N PHE A 193 19.76 42.17 14.49
CA PHE A 193 18.61 42.67 13.72
C PHE A 193 17.30 42.09 14.24
N PHE A 194 17.33 40.81 14.62
CA PHE A 194 16.17 40.12 15.20
C PHE A 194 16.65 38.95 16.09
N LYS A 195 15.88 38.65 17.13
CA LYS A 195 16.07 37.48 17.99
C LYS A 195 14.75 36.73 18.13
N SER A 196 14.77 35.46 17.78
CA SER A 196 13.64 34.54 17.89
C SER A 196 13.58 33.88 19.26
N ASP A 197 12.40 33.38 19.63
CA ASP A 197 12.24 32.41 20.72
C ASP A 197 12.63 30.97 20.32
N GLU A 198 12.97 30.75 19.04
CA GLU A 198 13.41 29.47 18.50
C GLU A 198 14.93 29.36 18.61
N VAL A 199 15.47 28.14 18.70
CA VAL A 199 16.93 27.92 18.82
C VAL A 199 17.64 28.16 17.48
N HIS A 200 16.94 27.93 16.36
CA HIS A 200 17.53 27.98 15.02
C HIS A 200 16.64 28.76 14.05
N ILE A 201 17.25 29.74 13.38
CA ILE A 201 16.72 30.28 12.13
C ILE A 201 17.48 29.59 10.99
N ARG A 202 16.75 28.88 10.14
CA ARG A 202 17.31 27.93 9.16
C ARG A 202 17.54 28.50 7.78
N VAL A 203 16.62 29.35 7.33
CA VAL A 203 16.60 29.85 5.96
C VAL A 203 16.09 31.28 5.94
N LEU A 204 16.68 32.09 5.07
CA LEU A 204 16.33 33.48 4.85
C LEU A 204 15.94 33.73 3.39
N ALA A 205 15.06 34.69 3.18
CA ALA A 205 14.77 35.26 1.87
C ALA A 205 14.44 36.75 2.01
N LEU A 206 14.50 37.51 0.92
CA LEU A 206 14.13 38.93 0.90
C LEU A 206 12.91 39.15 0.01
N ASP A 207 11.89 39.79 0.56
CA ASP A 207 10.72 40.18 -0.25
C ASP A 207 10.99 41.47 -1.05
N PRO A 208 10.15 41.81 -2.05
CA PRO A 208 10.32 43.02 -2.85
C PRO A 208 10.24 44.34 -2.07
N LYS A 209 9.77 44.32 -0.82
CA LYS A 209 9.68 45.49 0.07
C LYS A 209 10.91 45.61 0.99
N GLY A 210 11.86 44.69 0.88
CA GLY A 210 13.06 44.65 1.71
C GLY A 210 12.84 44.05 3.10
N ASN A 211 11.72 43.37 3.33
CA ASN A 211 11.53 42.59 4.55
C ASN A 211 12.35 41.29 4.45
N VAL A 212 12.92 40.88 5.59
CA VAL A 212 13.57 39.56 5.71
C VAL A 212 12.50 38.54 6.07
N ILE A 213 12.35 37.52 5.24
CA ILE A 213 11.53 36.35 5.54
C ILE A 213 12.43 35.29 6.15
N ALA A 214 12.06 34.75 7.31
CA ALA A 214 12.88 33.78 8.04
C ALA A 214 12.09 32.53 8.40
N GLY A 215 12.67 31.35 8.17
CA GLY A 215 12.10 30.06 8.57
C GLY A 215 12.82 29.47 9.80
N SER A 216 12.09 28.90 10.76
CA SER A 216 12.68 28.29 11.97
C SER A 216 12.74 26.76 11.94
N ASP A 217 13.58 26.18 12.81
CA ASP A 217 13.56 24.77 13.21
C ASP A 217 13.16 24.65 14.69
N GLY A 218 12.15 23.81 14.95
CA GLY A 218 11.53 23.59 16.24
C GLY A 218 10.00 23.61 16.09
N SER A 219 9.48 24.80 15.84
CA SER A 219 8.03 25.07 15.72
C SER A 219 7.55 25.34 14.30
N GLY A 220 8.45 25.31 13.30
CA GLY A 220 8.13 25.53 11.88
C GLY A 220 7.52 26.90 11.60
N LEU A 221 8.09 27.96 12.18
CA LEU A 221 7.57 29.32 12.06
C LEU A 221 8.16 30.02 10.83
N ILE A 222 7.32 30.83 10.19
CA ILE A 222 7.71 31.72 9.09
C ILE A 222 7.49 33.15 9.57
N TYR A 223 8.58 33.90 9.72
CA TYR A 223 8.59 35.29 10.14
C TYR A 223 8.66 36.22 8.93
N ARG A 224 8.03 37.39 9.04
CA ARG A 224 8.34 38.59 8.28
C ARG A 224 8.97 39.61 9.21
N ILE A 225 10.20 40.02 8.92
CA ILE A 225 10.95 40.97 9.73
C ILE A 225 11.10 42.24 8.90
N ALA A 226 10.47 43.32 9.34
CA ALA A 226 10.52 44.61 8.70
C ALA A 226 11.96 45.18 8.72
N PRO A 227 12.33 46.11 7.83
CA PRO A 227 13.64 46.78 7.86
C PRO A 227 14.00 47.45 9.20
N SER A 228 13.01 47.71 10.07
CA SER A 228 13.19 48.21 11.43
C SER A 228 13.65 47.15 12.44
N GLY A 229 13.60 45.86 12.09
CA GLY A 229 13.84 44.72 12.98
C GLY A 229 12.57 44.17 13.64
N GLU A 230 11.41 44.82 13.44
CA GLU A 230 10.13 44.34 13.97
C GLU A 230 9.67 43.10 13.23
N ALA A 231 9.41 42.02 13.97
CA ALA A 231 9.05 40.73 13.39
C ALA A 231 7.58 40.37 13.65
N PHE A 232 6.97 39.71 12.67
CA PHE A 232 5.63 39.14 12.76
C PHE A 232 5.63 37.71 12.22
N VAL A 233 5.01 36.77 12.95
CA VAL A 233 4.85 35.40 12.48
C VAL A 233 3.73 35.36 11.44
N LEU A 234 4.09 35.11 10.18
CA LEU A 234 3.13 34.96 9.08
C LEU A 234 2.37 33.66 9.15
N TYR A 235 3.05 32.59 9.51
CA TYR A 235 2.47 31.26 9.50
C TYR A 235 3.22 30.35 10.45
N SER A 236 2.47 29.51 11.17
CA SER A 236 3.00 28.38 11.92
C SER A 236 2.67 27.11 11.14
N ALA A 237 3.63 26.60 10.37
CA ALA A 237 3.41 25.41 9.58
C ALA A 237 3.17 24.20 10.50
N PRO A 238 2.31 23.23 10.13
CA PRO A 238 2.16 21.96 10.85
C PRO A 238 3.36 21.01 10.66
N LYS A 239 4.57 21.56 10.53
CA LYS A 239 5.83 20.84 10.35
C LYS A 239 6.87 21.36 11.35
N LYS A 240 7.88 20.55 11.63
CA LYS A 240 8.91 20.88 12.64
C LYS A 240 9.84 22.00 12.17
N GLU A 241 10.22 21.97 10.90
CA GLU A 241 11.31 22.79 10.37
C GLU A 241 10.91 23.40 9.02
N ILE A 242 11.28 24.66 8.78
CA ILE A 242 11.21 25.30 7.47
C ILE A 242 12.59 25.21 6.82
N THR A 243 12.71 24.43 5.74
CA THR A 243 13.99 24.13 5.08
C THR A 243 14.30 25.02 3.89
N ALA A 244 13.26 25.55 3.23
CA ALA A 244 13.42 26.34 2.01
C ALA A 244 12.36 27.44 1.92
N LEU A 245 12.77 28.57 1.34
CA LEU A 245 11.93 29.71 1.02
C LEU A 245 12.15 30.13 -0.44
N ALA A 246 11.09 30.52 -1.12
CA ALA A 246 11.14 31.21 -2.40
C ALA A 246 10.07 32.31 -2.44
N ILE A 247 10.33 33.41 -3.16
CA ILE A 247 9.39 34.53 -3.25
C ILE A 247 9.20 34.87 -4.73
N ASP A 248 7.95 34.97 -5.16
CA ASP A 248 7.64 35.34 -6.54
C ASP A 248 7.58 36.86 -6.76
N GLY A 249 7.51 37.29 -8.02
CA GLY A 249 7.45 38.71 -8.37
C GLY A 249 6.19 39.45 -7.88
N ALA A 250 5.14 38.73 -7.48
CA ALA A 250 3.93 39.30 -6.89
C ALA A 250 4.06 39.45 -5.36
N GLY A 251 5.13 38.93 -4.76
CA GLY A 251 5.37 38.93 -3.32
C GLY A 251 4.68 37.80 -2.57
N ASN A 252 4.22 36.74 -3.25
CA ASN A 252 3.82 35.52 -2.55
C ASN A 252 5.07 34.82 -2.00
N ILE A 253 4.97 34.33 -0.77
CA ILE A 253 6.05 33.59 -0.09
C ILE A 253 5.73 32.11 -0.17
N TYR A 254 6.68 31.31 -0.66
CA TYR A 254 6.59 29.87 -0.73
C TYR A 254 7.55 29.26 0.27
N ALA A 255 7.07 28.31 1.06
CA ALA A 255 7.85 27.71 2.13
C ALA A 255 7.71 26.18 2.12
N ALA A 256 8.82 25.48 2.27
CA ALA A 256 8.85 24.05 2.47
C ALA A 256 8.98 23.75 3.97
N GLY A 257 7.97 23.07 4.53
CA GLY A 257 8.02 22.55 5.89
C GLY A 257 8.28 21.05 5.90
N VAL A 258 9.18 20.57 6.76
CA VAL A 258 9.55 19.16 6.87
C VAL A 258 9.41 18.64 8.31
N GLY A 259 9.14 17.35 8.42
CA GLY A 259 9.14 16.64 9.70
C GLY A 259 7.91 16.88 10.56
N GLU A 260 7.59 15.92 11.42
CA GLU A 260 6.52 16.01 12.40
C GLU A 260 6.91 16.82 13.63
N LYS A 261 5.98 17.67 14.09
CA LYS A 261 6.07 18.26 15.44
C LYS A 261 5.88 17.14 16.44
N ARG A 262 6.94 16.74 17.14
CA ARG A 262 6.77 15.89 18.31
C ARG A 262 6.00 16.71 19.35
N PRO A 263 4.88 16.22 19.92
CA PRO A 263 4.24 16.89 21.03
C PRO A 263 5.28 17.05 22.14
N GLY A 264 5.65 18.30 22.44
CA GLY A 264 6.62 18.57 23.48
C GLY A 264 6.11 18.06 24.82
N LEU A 265 6.86 17.14 25.44
CA LEU A 265 6.90 17.02 26.90
C LEU A 265 7.39 18.36 27.44
N MET A 266 6.48 19.29 27.68
CA MET A 266 6.77 20.45 28.51
C MET A 266 6.83 20.00 29.96
N GLY A 267 8.05 19.95 30.49
CA GLY A 267 8.34 19.93 31.92
C GLY A 267 9.74 20.50 32.15
N PRO A 268 9.91 21.56 32.94
CA PRO A 268 11.23 22.14 33.20
C PRO A 268 12.01 21.25 34.18
N GLY A 269 13.18 20.80 33.74
CA GLY A 269 14.20 20.20 34.59
C GLY A 269 14.15 18.67 34.68
N MET A 270 15.13 18.01 34.08
CA MET A 270 15.90 16.91 34.67
C MET A 270 17.03 16.53 33.70
N MET A 271 18.26 16.83 34.12
CA MET A 271 19.43 16.07 33.66
C MET A 271 19.21 14.61 34.06
N GLY A 272 19.03 13.73 33.09
CA GLY A 272 18.90 12.29 33.29
C GLY A 272 19.89 11.57 32.41
N THR A 273 21.07 11.28 32.97
CA THR A 273 22.03 10.29 32.46
C THR A 273 21.32 8.96 32.22
N THR A 274 21.19 8.53 30.97
CA THR A 274 20.70 7.20 30.65
C THR A 274 21.81 6.18 30.92
N ILE A 275 21.75 5.54 32.09
CA ILE A 275 22.47 4.30 32.38
C ILE A 275 21.80 3.20 31.55
N GLY A 276 22.54 2.60 30.62
CA GLY A 276 22.09 1.45 29.85
C GLY A 276 21.96 0.21 30.74
N THR A 277 20.78 -0.39 30.78
CA THR A 277 20.58 -1.74 31.30
C THR A 277 20.94 -2.77 30.22
N PRO A 278 21.69 -3.85 30.52
CA PRO A 278 22.04 -4.86 29.53
C PRO A 278 20.84 -5.77 29.22
N ALA A 279 20.66 -6.12 27.94
CA ALA A 279 19.68 -7.10 27.49
C ALA A 279 20.11 -8.54 27.85
N PRO A 280 19.17 -9.48 28.13
CA PRO A 280 19.51 -10.87 28.35
C PRO A 280 19.81 -11.61 27.05
N THR A 281 20.85 -12.43 27.10
CA THR A 281 21.34 -13.32 26.05
C THR A 281 20.45 -14.55 25.87
N GLN A 282 20.09 -14.88 24.62
CA GLN A 282 19.67 -16.23 24.22
C GLN A 282 20.54 -16.73 23.04
N PRO A 283 20.90 -18.02 22.98
CA PRO A 283 21.90 -18.53 22.03
C PRO A 283 21.29 -19.22 20.80
N GLY A 284 21.75 -18.81 19.61
CA GLY A 284 22.09 -19.66 18.45
C GLY A 284 20.97 -20.17 17.52
N MET A 285 20.99 -19.74 16.25
CA MET A 285 21.57 -20.47 15.10
C MET A 285 21.46 -19.62 13.81
N ALA A 286 22.34 -19.90 12.85
CA ALA A 286 22.99 -18.93 11.97
C ALA A 286 22.36 -18.74 10.58
N GLY A 287 22.56 -17.52 10.06
CA GLY A 287 22.42 -17.10 8.65
C GLY A 287 21.69 -15.76 8.56
N PRO A 288 22.38 -14.64 8.26
CA PRO A 288 22.20 -14.10 6.91
C PRO A 288 23.41 -13.34 6.31
N MET A 289 23.23 -13.14 4.99
CA MET A 289 23.90 -12.24 4.05
C MET A 289 24.59 -11.02 4.64
N ILE A 290 25.80 -10.80 4.15
CA ILE A 290 26.62 -9.60 4.34
C ILE A 290 26.05 -8.48 3.45
N THR A 291 25.35 -7.51 4.05
CA THR A 291 25.15 -6.18 3.44
C THR A 291 26.13 -5.20 4.08
N MET A 292 27.31 -5.04 3.48
CA MET A 292 28.30 -4.03 3.88
C MET A 292 27.81 -2.63 3.45
N GLY A 293 27.04 -1.96 4.30
CA GLY A 293 26.98 -0.50 4.31
C GLY A 293 28.20 0.04 5.08
N PRO A 294 28.84 1.14 4.65
CA PRO A 294 29.98 1.69 5.38
C PRO A 294 29.54 2.15 6.78
N ILE A 295 30.13 1.53 7.80
CA ILE A 295 30.03 1.95 9.21
C ILE A 295 30.77 3.30 9.32
N PRO A 296 30.14 4.39 9.80
CA PRO A 296 30.87 5.61 10.12
C PRO A 296 31.88 5.31 11.24
N ALA A 297 33.12 5.79 11.08
CA ALA A 297 34.14 5.68 12.11
C ALA A 297 33.61 6.22 13.46
N PRO A 298 33.86 5.54 14.59
CA PRO A 298 33.38 5.99 15.89
C PRO A 298 34.14 7.26 16.31
N GLY A 299 33.44 8.39 16.41
CA GLY A 299 34.02 9.64 16.94
C GLY A 299 33.48 10.95 16.35
N VAL A 300 32.76 10.92 15.23
CA VAL A 300 32.13 12.13 14.66
C VAL A 300 30.65 12.13 15.03
N SER A 301 30.24 13.05 15.91
CA SER A 301 28.82 13.34 16.08
C SER A 301 28.26 13.79 14.72
N PRO A 302 27.17 13.21 14.21
CA PRO A 302 26.65 13.61 12.91
C PRO A 302 26.29 15.10 12.95
N PHE A 303 26.85 15.88 12.02
CA PHE A 303 26.51 17.27 11.85
C PHE A 303 25.02 17.40 11.52
N PRO A 304 24.28 18.36 12.10
CA PRO A 304 22.86 18.53 11.81
C PRO A 304 22.68 18.93 10.35
N VAL A 305 22.27 17.98 9.50
CA VAL A 305 21.84 18.25 8.12
C VAL A 305 20.35 18.58 8.12
N PRO A 306 19.86 19.46 7.22
CA PRO A 306 18.42 19.72 7.08
C PRO A 306 17.65 18.42 6.98
N GLY A 307 16.53 18.27 7.69
CA GLY A 307 15.70 17.07 7.64
C GLY A 307 16.31 15.77 8.20
N LEU A 308 17.49 15.79 8.85
CA LEU A 308 18.08 14.58 9.45
C LEU A 308 17.15 13.95 10.48
N GLY A 309 16.67 12.73 10.22
CA GLY A 309 15.76 12.01 11.11
C GLY A 309 14.34 12.59 11.17
N ALA A 310 13.97 13.45 10.22
CA ALA A 310 12.60 13.93 10.06
C ALA A 310 11.69 12.79 9.57
N THR A 311 10.67 12.46 10.37
CA THR A 311 9.57 11.56 10.00
C THR A 311 8.37 12.40 9.52
N GLY A 312 7.53 11.86 8.63
CA GLY A 312 6.29 12.52 8.18
C GLY A 312 6.43 13.50 7.01
N GLY A 313 7.51 13.37 6.22
CA GLY A 313 7.68 14.00 4.91
C GLY A 313 7.63 15.52 4.91
N SER A 314 7.13 16.10 3.82
CA SER A 314 7.13 17.54 3.56
C SER A 314 5.78 18.08 3.11
N GLU A 315 5.59 19.37 3.35
CA GLU A 315 4.52 20.17 2.77
C GLU A 315 5.08 21.47 2.21
N VAL A 316 4.54 21.94 1.08
CA VAL A 316 4.86 23.24 0.50
C VAL A 316 3.64 24.15 0.64
N TYR A 317 3.85 25.35 1.17
CA TYR A 317 2.82 26.34 1.39
C TYR A 317 3.09 27.58 0.54
N ARG A 318 2.02 28.27 0.13
CA ARG A 318 2.06 29.63 -0.40
C ARG A 318 1.35 30.56 0.59
N ILE A 319 2.01 31.65 0.95
CA ILE A 319 1.45 32.74 1.77
C ILE A 319 1.33 33.94 0.85
N ALA A 320 0.09 34.37 0.59
CA ALA A 320 -0.16 35.52 -0.29
C ALA A 320 0.23 36.85 0.39
N PRO A 321 0.37 37.96 -0.37
CA PRO A 321 0.70 39.27 0.18
C PRO A 321 -0.26 39.77 1.28
N ASP A 322 -1.51 39.32 1.28
CA ASP A 322 -2.52 39.61 2.31
C ASP A 322 -2.34 38.78 3.59
N GLY A 323 -1.41 37.83 3.59
CA GLY A 323 -1.12 36.92 4.70
C GLY A 323 -1.86 35.60 4.66
N SER A 324 -2.72 35.35 3.66
CA SER A 324 -3.49 34.10 3.57
C SER A 324 -2.59 32.91 3.19
N PRO A 325 -2.51 31.85 4.02
CA PRO A 325 -1.76 30.64 3.69
C PRO A 325 -2.60 29.62 2.91
N ALA A 326 -1.97 28.91 1.98
CA ALA A 326 -2.54 27.76 1.28
C ALA A 326 -1.48 26.66 1.14
N ARG A 327 -1.84 25.40 1.44
CA ARG A 327 -0.98 24.25 1.14
C ARG A 327 -1.09 23.94 -0.36
N LEU A 328 0.05 23.88 -1.05
CA LEU A 328 0.12 23.56 -2.46
C LEU A 328 0.48 22.12 -2.72
N TRP A 329 1.31 21.51 -1.89
CA TRP A 329 1.80 20.16 -2.14
C TRP A 329 2.13 19.46 -0.82
N SER A 330 2.03 18.14 -0.83
CA SER A 330 2.42 17.28 0.29
C SER A 330 3.01 15.97 -0.19
N SER A 331 3.97 15.43 0.55
CA SER A 331 4.48 14.08 0.39
C SER A 331 4.83 13.52 1.75
N ARG A 332 4.53 12.24 1.97
CA ARG A 332 4.90 11.52 3.20
C ARG A 332 6.34 11.01 3.17
N GLU A 333 6.90 10.89 1.97
CA GLU A 333 8.22 10.30 1.74
C GLU A 333 9.26 11.36 1.43
N ASP A 334 8.93 12.38 0.64
CA ASP A 334 9.91 13.36 0.18
C ASP A 334 10.23 14.43 1.22
N LEU A 335 11.52 14.78 1.28
CA LEU A 335 12.04 15.90 2.05
C LEU A 335 12.45 17.02 1.09
N VAL A 336 11.72 18.13 1.05
CA VAL A 336 12.07 19.28 0.19
C VAL A 336 13.16 20.11 0.87
N TYR A 337 14.30 20.29 0.20
CA TYR A 337 15.45 21.04 0.73
C TYR A 337 15.66 22.39 0.05
N THR A 338 15.12 22.58 -1.16
CA THR A 338 15.26 23.81 -1.90
C THR A 338 14.01 24.12 -2.72
N LEU A 339 13.69 25.41 -2.81
CA LEU A 339 12.63 25.96 -3.63
C LEU A 339 13.22 27.04 -4.53
N SER A 340 12.81 27.09 -5.79
CA SER A 340 13.19 28.16 -6.72
C SER A 340 12.16 28.31 -7.82
N PHE A 341 12.29 29.34 -8.64
CA PHE A 341 11.44 29.55 -9.81
C PHE A 341 12.24 29.33 -11.10
N ASP A 342 11.63 28.66 -12.07
CA ASP A 342 12.15 28.68 -13.43
C ASP A 342 11.84 30.03 -14.13
N GLN A 343 12.40 30.25 -15.32
CA GLN A 343 12.19 31.49 -16.07
C GLN A 343 10.71 31.75 -16.44
N ARG A 344 9.85 30.72 -16.41
CA ARG A 344 8.42 30.82 -16.68
C ARG A 344 7.60 31.13 -15.42
N GLY A 345 8.26 31.26 -14.27
CA GLY A 345 7.61 31.50 -12.99
C GLY A 345 6.99 30.26 -12.36
N ARG A 346 7.35 29.05 -12.81
CA ARG A 346 6.90 27.81 -12.17
C ARG A 346 7.75 27.52 -10.94
N LEU A 347 7.10 27.17 -9.84
CA LEU A 347 7.78 26.78 -8.61
C LEU A 347 8.39 25.38 -8.77
N LEU A 348 9.68 25.26 -8.50
CA LEU A 348 10.40 23.99 -8.46
C LEU A 348 10.78 23.63 -7.03
N ALA A 349 10.66 22.35 -6.69
CA ALA A 349 11.05 21.78 -5.41
C ALA A 349 12.09 20.67 -5.61
N GLY A 350 13.28 20.84 -5.01
CA GLY A 350 14.33 19.82 -5.01
C GLY A 350 14.28 19.00 -3.72
N THR A 351 14.36 17.67 -3.83
CA THR A 351 14.27 16.77 -2.67
C THR A 351 15.60 16.19 -2.23
N GLY A 352 15.78 16.15 -0.91
CA GLY A 352 17.01 15.73 -0.25
C GLY A 352 17.16 14.22 -0.11
N ASN A 353 16.08 13.46 0.07
CA ASN A 353 16.20 12.02 0.37
C ASN A 353 16.11 11.11 -0.86
N ARG A 354 15.52 11.59 -1.96
CA ARG A 354 15.33 10.78 -3.18
C ARG A 354 15.87 11.44 -4.47
N GLY A 355 16.25 12.73 -4.41
CA GLY A 355 16.89 13.44 -5.50
C GLY A 355 15.97 13.88 -6.62
N HIS A 356 14.69 14.06 -6.32
CA HIS A 356 13.71 14.51 -7.31
C HIS A 356 13.72 16.04 -7.44
N ILE A 357 13.40 16.51 -8.64
CA ILE A 357 13.02 17.90 -8.88
C ILE A 357 11.58 17.89 -9.38
N PHE A 358 10.66 18.43 -8.58
CA PHE A 358 9.25 18.57 -8.92
C PHE A 358 8.97 19.98 -9.43
N ALA A 359 8.10 20.12 -10.44
CA ALA A 359 7.36 21.35 -10.68
C ALA A 359 6.04 21.31 -9.91
N ILE A 360 5.77 22.32 -9.09
CA ILE A 360 4.52 22.48 -8.36
C ILE A 360 3.63 23.44 -9.16
N ASN A 361 2.64 22.91 -9.87
CA ASN A 361 1.81 23.65 -10.82
C ASN A 361 0.57 24.26 -10.15
N GLY A 362 0.12 23.68 -9.05
CA GLY A 362 -1.09 24.09 -8.34
C GLY A 362 -1.28 23.34 -7.03
N VAL A 363 -2.49 23.38 -6.49
CA VAL A 363 -2.85 22.61 -5.28
C VAL A 363 -2.95 21.13 -5.66
N ASP A 364 -2.05 20.34 -5.09
CA ASP A 364 -1.87 18.91 -5.31
C ASP A 364 -1.65 18.52 -6.79
N ASP A 365 -1.33 19.50 -7.65
CA ASP A 365 -0.91 19.33 -9.04
C ASP A 365 0.59 19.59 -9.14
N PHE A 366 1.33 18.53 -9.41
CA PHE A 366 2.77 18.57 -9.64
C PHE A 366 3.20 17.69 -10.83
N THR A 367 4.43 17.90 -11.27
CA THR A 367 5.11 17.09 -12.26
C THR A 367 6.49 16.68 -11.73
N ASP A 368 6.77 15.38 -11.67
CA ASP A 368 8.11 14.85 -11.39
C ASP A 368 8.97 15.03 -12.64
N LEU A 369 9.83 16.04 -12.64
CA LEU A 369 10.58 16.41 -13.85
C LEU A 369 11.75 15.48 -14.07
N VAL A 370 12.54 15.26 -13.02
CA VAL A 370 13.82 14.55 -13.08
C VAL A 370 14.15 13.96 -11.73
N LYS A 371 14.69 12.73 -11.74
CA LYS A 371 15.35 12.11 -10.60
C LYS A 371 16.86 12.05 -10.80
N ALA A 372 17.60 12.82 -10.03
CA ALA A 372 19.06 12.73 -9.98
C ALA A 372 19.47 11.50 -9.17
N GLY A 373 19.91 10.43 -9.86
CA GLY A 373 20.10 9.09 -9.29
C GLY A 373 20.81 9.03 -7.93
N GLY A 374 20.04 8.66 -6.88
CA GLY A 374 20.55 8.39 -5.52
C GLY A 374 21.13 9.61 -4.78
N THR A 375 20.86 10.82 -5.25
CA THR A 375 21.44 12.06 -4.70
C THR A 375 20.44 12.90 -3.91
N GLN A 376 20.95 13.84 -3.12
CA GLN A 376 20.13 14.88 -2.48
C GLN A 376 20.19 16.14 -3.35
N ILE A 377 19.07 16.73 -3.77
CA ILE A 377 19.08 18.06 -4.40
C ILE A 377 19.01 19.12 -3.30
N THR A 378 20.10 19.84 -3.10
CA THR A 378 20.29 20.72 -1.94
C THR A 378 20.10 22.20 -2.24
N ALA A 379 20.41 22.64 -3.47
CA ALA A 379 20.24 24.02 -3.86
C ALA A 379 19.99 24.17 -5.37
N LEU A 380 19.31 25.25 -5.74
CA LEU A 380 19.03 25.67 -7.10
C LEU A 380 19.52 27.11 -7.30
N ALA A 381 20.15 27.39 -8.45
CA ALA A 381 20.56 28.74 -8.83
C ALA A 381 20.27 29.01 -10.31
N GLY A 382 20.08 30.28 -10.67
CA GLY A 382 19.89 30.69 -12.07
C GLY A 382 21.03 30.22 -12.98
N ALA A 383 20.73 29.67 -14.15
CA ALA A 383 21.72 29.42 -15.19
C ALA A 383 21.48 30.31 -16.41
N PRO A 384 22.50 30.57 -17.24
CA PRO A 384 22.32 31.29 -18.50
C PRO A 384 21.24 30.63 -19.39
N GLY A 385 20.60 31.43 -20.24
CA GLY A 385 19.59 30.94 -21.18
C GLY A 385 18.30 30.45 -20.53
N GLY A 386 18.03 30.82 -19.27
CA GLY A 386 16.78 30.50 -18.58
C GLY A 386 16.74 29.15 -17.88
N GLY A 387 17.86 28.43 -17.85
CA GLY A 387 17.99 27.19 -17.10
C GLY A 387 18.23 27.42 -15.61
N LEU A 388 18.41 26.32 -14.88
CA LEU A 388 18.79 26.31 -13.47
C LEU A 388 19.95 25.35 -13.25
N TYR A 389 20.92 25.75 -12.46
CA TYR A 389 21.87 24.83 -11.86
C TYR A 389 21.25 24.15 -10.64
N ALA A 390 21.52 22.87 -10.46
CA ALA A 390 21.14 22.11 -9.28
C ALA A 390 22.38 21.47 -8.67
N SER A 391 22.59 21.63 -7.37
CA SER A 391 23.67 20.95 -6.67
C SER A 391 23.19 19.69 -5.98
N SER A 392 24.12 18.74 -5.81
CA SER A 392 23.87 17.57 -4.99
C SER A 392 24.82 17.37 -3.83
N SER A 393 24.26 16.77 -2.77
CA SER A 393 25.01 16.21 -1.66
C SER A 393 25.06 14.68 -1.72
N ASN A 394 26.10 14.11 -1.10
CA ASN A 394 26.57 12.72 -1.14
C ASN A 394 27.35 12.30 -2.40
N LEU A 395 27.29 13.06 -3.50
CA LEU A 395 28.08 12.81 -4.72
C LEU A 395 28.84 14.02 -5.25
N GLY A 396 28.67 15.22 -4.65
CA GLY A 396 29.39 16.42 -5.08
C GLY A 396 29.12 16.88 -6.51
N LYS A 397 27.94 16.60 -7.07
CA LYS A 397 27.64 16.90 -8.48
C LYS A 397 26.92 18.23 -8.63
N ILE A 398 27.21 18.91 -9.75
CA ILE A 398 26.44 20.05 -10.24
C ILE A 398 25.79 19.63 -11.55
N PHE A 399 24.48 19.88 -11.66
CA PHE A 399 23.68 19.60 -12.83
C PHE A 399 23.17 20.90 -13.45
N LEU A 400 22.86 20.86 -14.75
CA LEU A 400 22.10 21.89 -15.45
C LEU A 400 20.74 21.31 -15.83
N LEU A 401 19.67 21.94 -15.33
CA LEU A 401 18.30 21.79 -15.79
C LEU A 401 18.03 22.88 -16.84
N GLY A 402 17.84 22.48 -18.09
CA GLY A 402 17.61 23.38 -19.22
C GLY A 402 16.22 24.02 -19.22
N ALA A 403 16.07 25.12 -19.96
CA ALA A 403 14.79 25.83 -20.10
C ALA A 403 13.79 25.15 -21.06
N GLY A 404 14.27 24.22 -21.88
CA GLY A 404 13.52 23.48 -22.88
C GLY A 404 13.53 21.97 -22.61
N PRO A 405 12.62 21.22 -23.25
CA PRO A 405 12.57 19.77 -23.12
C PRO A 405 13.83 19.11 -23.71
N GLU A 406 14.09 17.88 -23.30
CA GLU A 406 14.99 16.96 -24.00
C GLU A 406 14.58 16.80 -25.47
N ALA A 407 15.53 16.45 -26.34
CA ALA A 407 15.21 16.16 -27.75
C ALA A 407 14.44 14.84 -27.89
N GLU A 408 14.70 13.89 -26.98
CA GLU A 408 14.10 12.57 -26.95
C GLU A 408 14.02 12.07 -25.50
N GLY A 409 12.96 11.34 -25.17
CA GLY A 409 12.78 10.71 -23.88
C GLY A 409 12.18 9.33 -24.04
N THR A 410 12.56 8.41 -23.16
CA THR A 410 12.06 7.03 -23.12
C THR A 410 11.42 6.73 -21.78
N TYR A 411 10.32 5.99 -21.80
CA TYR A 411 9.69 5.42 -20.63
C TYR A 411 9.51 3.93 -20.82
N GLU A 412 10.00 3.11 -19.90
CA GLU A 412 9.70 1.68 -19.83
C GLU A 412 8.71 1.41 -18.70
N SER A 413 7.61 0.70 -18.97
CA SER A 413 6.64 0.33 -17.94
C SER A 413 7.23 -0.63 -16.91
N ASP A 414 6.52 -0.85 -15.81
CA ASP A 414 6.74 -2.06 -15.03
C ASP A 414 6.37 -3.31 -15.85
N VAL A 415 6.78 -4.48 -15.34
CA VAL A 415 6.43 -5.77 -15.94
C VAL A 415 5.03 -6.16 -15.47
N PHE A 416 4.13 -6.36 -16.43
CA PHE A 416 2.80 -6.88 -16.15
C PHE A 416 2.80 -8.41 -16.16
N ASP A 417 2.25 -9.00 -15.11
CA ASP A 417 2.07 -10.45 -14.94
C ASP A 417 0.60 -10.82 -15.20
N ALA A 418 0.33 -11.47 -16.33
CA ALA A 418 -1.02 -11.97 -16.64
C ALA A 418 -1.42 -13.21 -15.83
N ARG A 419 -0.55 -13.69 -14.93
CA ARG A 419 -0.65 -14.91 -14.10
C ARG A 419 -0.56 -16.21 -14.89
N VAL A 420 -1.26 -16.29 -16.00
CA VAL A 420 -1.30 -17.43 -16.91
C VAL A 420 -0.78 -17.05 -18.30
N PHE A 421 -0.44 -18.07 -19.09
CA PHE A 421 -0.02 -17.88 -20.47
C PHE A 421 -1.11 -17.16 -21.27
N SER A 422 -0.75 -16.03 -21.89
CA SER A 422 -1.71 -15.13 -22.53
C SER A 422 -1.31 -14.77 -23.96
N ARG A 423 -2.31 -14.58 -24.82
CA ARG A 423 -2.14 -13.97 -26.14
C ARG A 423 -2.28 -12.45 -26.01
N TRP A 424 -1.30 -11.72 -26.54
CA TRP A 424 -1.31 -10.25 -26.51
C TRP A 424 -2.00 -9.70 -27.75
N GLY A 425 -2.98 -8.82 -27.53
CA GLY A 425 -3.83 -8.23 -28.55
C GLY A 425 -3.28 -6.91 -29.08
N ARG A 426 -4.17 -5.92 -29.21
CA ARG A 426 -3.84 -4.57 -29.68
C ARG A 426 -3.52 -3.64 -28.51
N ALA A 427 -2.87 -2.52 -28.80
CA ALA A 427 -2.76 -1.38 -27.90
C ALA A 427 -3.82 -0.32 -28.23
N SER A 428 -4.35 0.35 -27.22
CA SER A 428 -5.01 1.64 -27.34
C SER A 428 -4.16 2.69 -26.62
N VAL A 429 -3.69 3.69 -27.35
CA VAL A 429 -2.81 4.72 -26.82
C VAL A 429 -3.45 6.07 -27.00
N ARG A 430 -3.56 6.83 -25.91
CA ARG A 430 -3.90 8.25 -25.97
C ARG A 430 -2.62 9.05 -25.89
N ALA A 431 -2.21 9.63 -27.02
CA ALA A 431 -0.98 10.41 -27.12
C ALA A 431 -1.19 11.63 -28.03
N ALA A 432 -0.28 12.60 -27.95
CA ALA A 432 -0.20 13.73 -28.87
C ALA A 432 1.26 13.98 -29.24
N GLY A 433 1.49 14.63 -30.38
CA GLY A 433 2.84 14.87 -30.90
C GLY A 433 3.50 13.60 -31.42
N ASN A 434 4.84 13.58 -31.44
CA ASN A 434 5.61 12.44 -31.94
C ASN A 434 5.95 11.48 -30.78
N ALA A 435 5.13 10.44 -30.64
CA ALA A 435 5.31 9.38 -29.66
C ALA A 435 5.24 8.01 -30.33
N GLU A 436 6.23 7.17 -30.05
CA GLU A 436 6.28 5.78 -30.48
C GLU A 436 5.95 4.84 -29.31
N LEU A 437 5.38 3.68 -29.62
CA LEU A 437 5.15 2.60 -28.66
C LEU A 437 5.87 1.34 -29.12
N PHE A 438 6.45 0.63 -28.16
CA PHE A 438 7.07 -0.68 -28.31
C PHE A 438 6.53 -1.63 -27.25
N ALA A 439 6.51 -2.92 -27.55
CA ALA A 439 6.16 -3.97 -26.60
C ALA A 439 7.15 -5.14 -26.67
N ARG A 440 7.31 -5.86 -25.57
CA ARG A 440 7.99 -7.17 -25.52
C ARG A 440 7.28 -8.08 -24.53
N SER A 441 7.45 -9.39 -24.69
CA SER A 441 6.83 -10.38 -23.83
C SER A 441 7.78 -11.52 -23.48
N GLY A 442 7.47 -12.24 -22.39
CA GLY A 442 8.28 -13.36 -21.92
C GLY A 442 7.58 -14.22 -20.87
N ASN A 443 8.21 -15.34 -20.53
CA ASN A 443 7.67 -16.35 -19.59
C ASN A 443 8.43 -16.43 -18.26
N VAL A 444 9.29 -15.44 -17.99
CA VAL A 444 10.01 -15.29 -16.72
C VAL A 444 9.79 -13.88 -16.19
N ASP A 445 9.78 -13.72 -14.88
CA ASP A 445 9.52 -12.46 -14.18
C ASP A 445 10.60 -11.39 -14.45
N ASN A 446 11.85 -11.81 -14.66
CA ASN A 446 12.95 -10.91 -15.03
C ASN A 446 12.99 -10.69 -16.57
N PRO A 447 12.70 -9.46 -17.06
CA PRO A 447 12.62 -9.18 -18.49
C PRO A 447 13.96 -9.19 -19.24
N ASP A 448 15.09 -9.24 -18.54
CA ASP A 448 16.41 -9.31 -19.16
C ASP A 448 16.81 -10.75 -19.54
N ARG A 449 16.01 -11.75 -19.16
CA ARG A 449 16.31 -13.17 -19.37
C ARG A 449 15.42 -13.78 -20.46
N ASN A 450 15.92 -13.81 -21.70
CA ASN A 450 15.30 -14.54 -22.82
C ASN A 450 13.87 -14.09 -23.18
N TRP A 451 13.53 -12.82 -22.95
CA TRP A 451 12.30 -12.22 -23.50
C TRP A 451 12.43 -11.94 -24.99
N SER A 452 11.30 -11.68 -25.66
CA SER A 452 11.31 -11.21 -27.04
C SER A 452 12.07 -9.87 -27.15
N PRO A 453 12.62 -9.53 -28.33
CA PRO A 453 13.06 -8.16 -28.58
C PRO A 453 11.89 -7.18 -28.45
N TRP A 454 12.21 -5.90 -28.29
CA TRP A 454 11.25 -4.81 -28.39
C TRP A 454 10.70 -4.73 -29.81
N MET A 455 9.39 -4.92 -29.95
CA MET A 455 8.65 -4.82 -31.21
C MET A 455 7.93 -3.47 -31.26
N ARG A 456 8.10 -2.73 -32.35
CA ARG A 456 7.40 -1.45 -32.55
C ARG A 456 5.91 -1.71 -32.83
N VAL A 457 5.04 -0.97 -32.16
CA VAL A 457 3.59 -1.00 -32.38
C VAL A 457 3.22 0.09 -33.38
N ASP A 458 2.63 -0.31 -34.51
CA ASP A 458 2.14 0.65 -35.51
C ASP A 458 0.77 1.21 -35.08
N LEU A 459 0.79 2.39 -34.46
CA LEU A 459 -0.41 3.07 -33.96
C LEU A 459 -1.37 3.53 -35.07
N ALA A 460 -0.90 3.60 -36.33
CA ALA A 460 -1.74 3.95 -37.49
C ALA A 460 -2.32 2.70 -38.19
N ALA A 461 -1.61 1.57 -38.11
CA ALA A 461 -2.01 0.30 -38.73
C ALA A 461 -2.57 -0.71 -37.71
N GLY A 462 -3.60 -0.30 -36.97
CA GLY A 462 -4.37 -1.21 -36.11
C GLY A 462 -3.73 -1.58 -34.78
N SER A 463 -2.56 -1.03 -34.43
CA SER A 463 -1.94 -1.11 -33.10
C SER A 463 -1.69 -2.54 -32.58
N GLU A 464 -1.39 -3.49 -33.46
CA GLU A 464 -1.03 -4.86 -33.05
C GLU A 464 0.36 -4.89 -32.39
N LEU A 465 0.48 -5.59 -31.26
CA LEU A 465 1.73 -5.64 -30.52
C LEU A 465 2.82 -6.44 -31.23
N ASN A 466 2.44 -7.45 -32.02
CA ASN A 466 3.36 -8.35 -32.73
C ASN A 466 4.41 -9.03 -31.82
N VAL A 467 4.06 -9.27 -30.56
CA VAL A 467 4.90 -10.01 -29.58
C VAL A 467 4.41 -11.46 -29.43
N PRO A 468 5.29 -12.42 -29.07
CA PRO A 468 4.88 -13.78 -28.78
C PRO A 468 3.86 -13.86 -27.65
N ALA A 469 2.98 -14.86 -27.69
CA ALA A 469 2.13 -15.19 -26.55
C ALA A 469 2.99 -15.65 -25.37
N ALA A 470 2.74 -15.08 -24.19
CA ALA A 470 3.54 -15.29 -22.99
C ALA A 470 2.78 -14.84 -21.74
N ARG A 471 3.28 -15.20 -20.55
CA ARG A 471 2.69 -14.78 -19.26
C ARG A 471 2.94 -13.30 -18.93
N PHE A 472 4.09 -12.77 -19.31
CA PHE A 472 4.47 -11.40 -18.96
C PHE A 472 4.55 -10.51 -20.22
N VAL A 473 4.27 -9.22 -20.05
CA VAL A 473 4.46 -8.18 -21.07
C VAL A 473 5.04 -6.93 -20.42
N GLN A 474 5.73 -6.15 -21.24
CA GLN A 474 6.18 -4.80 -20.91
C GLN A 474 6.02 -3.93 -22.15
N TRP A 475 5.68 -2.66 -21.95
CA TRP A 475 5.67 -1.68 -23.02
C TRP A 475 6.69 -0.56 -22.76
N LYS A 476 7.09 0.10 -23.84
CA LYS A 476 8.02 1.23 -23.81
C LYS A 476 7.51 2.31 -24.75
N SER A 477 7.57 3.56 -24.32
CA SER A 477 7.31 4.71 -25.20
C SER A 477 8.56 5.53 -25.43
N VAL A 478 8.72 6.04 -26.65
CA VAL A 478 9.76 6.99 -27.03
C VAL A 478 9.08 8.26 -27.51
N LEU A 479 9.36 9.38 -26.85
CA LEU A 479 8.84 10.70 -27.18
C LEU A 479 9.93 11.48 -27.89
N HIS A 480 9.61 12.13 -29.01
CA HIS A 480 10.54 12.98 -29.74
C HIS A 480 10.03 14.43 -29.77
N ALA A 481 10.93 15.38 -29.48
CA ALA A 481 10.59 16.79 -29.47
C ALA A 481 9.96 17.23 -30.80
N GLY A 482 8.91 18.04 -30.73
CA GLY A 482 8.13 18.46 -31.89
C GLY A 482 7.03 19.45 -31.53
N ASN A 483 6.25 19.84 -32.54
CA ASN A 483 5.07 20.69 -32.38
C ASN A 483 3.87 19.99 -33.07
N PRO A 484 2.82 19.57 -32.34
CA PRO A 484 2.62 19.75 -30.89
C PRO A 484 3.64 18.99 -30.03
N ALA A 485 3.88 19.46 -28.81
CA ALA A 485 4.79 18.81 -27.86
C ALA A 485 4.33 17.37 -27.58
N PRO A 486 5.26 16.40 -27.57
CA PRO A 486 4.92 15.00 -27.40
C PRO A 486 4.46 14.71 -25.97
N ARG A 487 3.41 13.91 -25.84
CA ARG A 487 2.93 13.37 -24.56
C ARG A 487 2.20 12.06 -24.75
N VAL A 488 2.20 11.24 -23.72
CA VAL A 488 1.39 10.01 -23.63
C VAL A 488 0.54 10.11 -22.38
N ASP A 489 -0.77 10.07 -22.55
CA ASP A 489 -1.76 10.23 -21.49
C ASP A 489 -2.26 8.88 -20.95
N SER A 490 -2.30 7.84 -21.79
CA SER A 490 -2.58 6.47 -21.35
C SER A 490 -2.12 5.43 -22.38
N VAL A 491 -1.74 4.25 -21.88
CA VAL A 491 -1.46 3.05 -22.68
C VAL A 491 -2.31 1.91 -22.12
N LEU A 492 -3.15 1.33 -22.98
CA LEU A 492 -3.98 0.17 -22.67
C LEU A 492 -3.61 -0.98 -23.58
N LEU A 493 -3.33 -2.15 -23.02
CA LEU A 493 -3.05 -3.39 -23.75
C LEU A 493 -4.21 -4.36 -23.57
N TYR A 494 -4.72 -4.90 -24.67
CA TYR A 494 -5.69 -6.00 -24.65
C TYR A 494 -4.97 -7.35 -24.62
N TYR A 495 -5.48 -8.32 -23.87
CA TYR A 495 -4.91 -9.67 -23.85
C TYR A 495 -5.99 -10.73 -23.60
N LEU A 496 -5.70 -11.95 -24.03
CA LEU A 496 -6.58 -13.10 -23.86
C LEU A 496 -5.80 -14.22 -23.16
N PRO A 497 -6.10 -14.47 -21.87
CA PRO A 497 -5.61 -15.65 -21.16
C PRO A 497 -5.92 -16.94 -21.93
N LYS A 498 -5.02 -17.91 -21.88
CA LYS A 498 -5.37 -19.28 -22.28
C LYS A 498 -6.30 -19.84 -21.21
N ASN A 499 -7.46 -20.35 -21.63
CA ASN A 499 -8.38 -21.00 -20.70
C ASN A 499 -7.70 -22.17 -19.98
N VAL A 500 -7.90 -22.27 -18.66
CA VAL A 500 -7.40 -23.33 -17.80
C VAL A 500 -8.61 -23.98 -17.12
N ALA A 501 -8.58 -25.30 -16.92
CA ALA A 501 -9.68 -25.96 -16.25
C ALA A 501 -9.71 -25.51 -14.76
N PRO A 502 -10.90 -25.30 -14.18
CA PRO A 502 -11.02 -25.06 -12.75
C PRO A 502 -10.49 -26.26 -11.97
N GLN A 503 -10.27 -26.08 -10.67
CA GLN A 503 -9.89 -27.15 -9.76
C GLN A 503 -10.87 -27.22 -8.58
N VAL A 504 -11.25 -28.45 -8.20
CA VAL A 504 -12.02 -28.70 -6.98
C VAL A 504 -11.06 -29.27 -5.93
N ASP A 505 -10.79 -28.47 -4.89
CA ASP A 505 -9.78 -28.74 -3.88
C ASP A 505 -10.27 -29.65 -2.75
N ASP A 506 -11.56 -29.60 -2.44
CA ASP A 506 -12.18 -30.46 -1.42
C ASP A 506 -13.70 -30.53 -1.59
N VAL A 507 -14.31 -31.64 -1.17
CA VAL A 507 -15.76 -31.82 -1.06
C VAL A 507 -16.09 -32.46 0.28
N THR A 508 -16.72 -31.70 1.16
CA THR A 508 -17.09 -32.10 2.51
C THR A 508 -18.61 -32.26 2.64
N VAL A 509 -19.03 -33.36 3.26
CA VAL A 509 -20.43 -33.63 3.59
C VAL A 509 -20.61 -33.59 5.11
N GLN A 510 -21.63 -32.86 5.58
CA GLN A 510 -21.98 -32.67 6.97
C GLN A 510 -23.42 -33.15 7.23
N PRO A 511 -23.62 -34.42 7.62
CA PRO A 511 -24.92 -34.91 8.05
C PRO A 511 -25.42 -34.18 9.30
N GLY A 512 -26.70 -33.82 9.33
CA GLY A 512 -27.32 -33.13 10.45
C GLY A 512 -27.01 -31.64 10.54
N TYR A 513 -26.50 -31.04 9.46
CA TYR A 513 -26.21 -29.61 9.35
C TYR A 513 -26.79 -29.03 8.07
N ARG A 514 -27.19 -27.76 8.16
CA ARG A 514 -27.69 -26.96 7.04
C ARG A 514 -26.87 -25.69 6.89
N TYR A 515 -26.37 -25.42 5.70
CA TYR A 515 -25.72 -24.15 5.39
C TYR A 515 -26.75 -23.03 5.27
N GLN A 516 -26.42 -21.86 5.81
CA GLN A 516 -27.24 -20.66 5.72
C GLN A 516 -26.80 -19.80 4.52
N PRO A 517 -27.75 -19.28 3.72
CA PRO A 517 -27.42 -18.37 2.63
C PRO A 517 -26.71 -17.12 3.15
N ILE A 518 -25.54 -16.80 2.59
CA ILE A 518 -24.90 -15.51 2.83
C ILE A 518 -25.52 -14.50 1.85
N PRO A 519 -26.07 -13.36 2.32
CA PRO A 519 -26.51 -12.31 1.43
C PRO A 519 -25.32 -11.82 0.59
N HIS A 520 -25.40 -11.97 -0.73
CA HIS A 520 -24.39 -11.43 -1.63
C HIS A 520 -24.47 -9.90 -1.57
N VAL A 521 -23.46 -9.26 -0.97
CA VAL A 521 -23.32 -7.80 -1.04
C VAL A 521 -22.85 -7.46 -2.46
N THR A 522 -23.78 -7.12 -3.34
CA THR A 522 -23.47 -6.54 -4.64
C THR A 522 -22.75 -5.20 -4.42
N GLY A 523 -21.43 -5.17 -4.59
CA GLY A 523 -20.67 -3.90 -4.58
C GLY A 523 -19.28 -3.91 -3.96
N THR A 524 -18.70 -5.04 -3.54
CA THR A 524 -17.29 -5.04 -3.12
C THR A 524 -16.37 -4.93 -4.35
N GLU A 525 -15.57 -3.87 -4.39
CA GLU A 525 -14.46 -3.71 -5.33
C GLU A 525 -13.63 -5.00 -5.40
N PRO A 526 -13.13 -5.37 -6.60
CA PRO A 526 -12.16 -6.45 -6.70
C PRO A 526 -10.98 -6.16 -5.76
N PRO A 527 -10.46 -7.16 -5.04
CA PRO A 527 -9.36 -6.96 -4.12
C PRO A 527 -8.14 -6.40 -4.87
N ALA A 528 -7.40 -5.52 -4.20
CA ALA A 528 -6.15 -5.00 -4.73
C ALA A 528 -5.16 -6.15 -5.02
N PRO A 529 -4.29 -6.02 -6.04
CA PRO A 529 -3.37 -7.08 -6.44
C PRO A 529 -2.50 -7.53 -5.26
N GLY A 530 -2.60 -8.80 -4.85
CA GLY A 530 -1.72 -9.43 -3.85
C GLY A 530 -2.33 -9.79 -2.50
N GLN A 531 -3.63 -9.58 -2.27
CA GLN A 531 -4.30 -10.18 -1.10
C GLN A 531 -4.89 -11.56 -1.44
N PRO A 532 -4.62 -12.61 -0.64
CA PRO A 532 -5.30 -13.88 -0.80
C PRO A 532 -6.80 -13.68 -0.55
N ARG A 533 -7.63 -14.12 -1.50
CA ARG A 533 -9.08 -14.08 -1.40
C ARG A 533 -9.51 -15.04 -0.29
N PHE A 534 -9.77 -14.50 0.91
CA PHE A 534 -10.30 -15.27 2.02
C PHE A 534 -11.82 -15.21 1.98
N ASP A 535 -12.44 -16.20 1.34
CA ASP A 535 -13.88 -16.39 1.44
C ASP A 535 -14.15 -17.09 2.79
N PRO A 536 -14.80 -16.44 3.78
CA PRO A 536 -15.10 -17.09 5.04
C PRO A 536 -16.01 -18.30 4.80
N PRO A 537 -15.81 -19.43 5.52
CA PRO A 537 -16.63 -20.60 5.34
C PRO A 537 -18.10 -20.27 5.65
N PRO A 538 -19.05 -20.79 4.87
CA PRO A 538 -20.46 -20.49 5.07
C PRO A 538 -20.92 -20.99 6.45
N PRO A 539 -21.67 -20.18 7.22
CA PRO A 539 -22.16 -20.59 8.53
C PRO A 539 -23.13 -21.77 8.37
N SER A 540 -22.94 -22.82 9.15
CA SER A 540 -23.85 -23.96 9.23
C SER A 540 -24.59 -23.96 10.57
N VAL A 541 -25.84 -24.41 10.54
CA VAL A 541 -26.70 -24.57 11.71
C VAL A 541 -27.06 -26.05 11.83
N ARG A 542 -27.09 -26.57 13.06
CA ARG A 542 -27.49 -27.95 13.31
C ARG A 542 -28.96 -28.13 12.95
N ASP A 543 -29.22 -29.06 12.04
CA ASP A 543 -30.54 -29.42 11.55
C ASP A 543 -30.49 -30.92 11.21
N ARG A 544 -31.04 -31.75 12.10
CA ARG A 544 -30.86 -33.21 12.09
C ARG A 544 -31.30 -33.83 10.76
N ASP A 545 -32.35 -33.29 10.16
CA ASP A 545 -32.97 -33.87 8.97
C ASP A 545 -32.33 -33.29 7.68
N SER A 546 -31.29 -32.46 7.78
CA SER A 546 -30.58 -31.85 6.65
C SER A 546 -29.23 -32.51 6.37
N MET A 547 -28.87 -32.54 5.08
CA MET A 547 -27.55 -32.89 4.56
C MET A 547 -26.89 -31.66 3.96
N GLY A 548 -25.81 -31.18 4.59
CA GLY A 548 -25.00 -30.07 4.10
C GLY A 548 -23.83 -30.59 3.27
N ILE A 549 -23.66 -30.09 2.04
CA ILE A 549 -22.51 -30.39 1.19
C ILE A 549 -21.80 -29.06 0.89
N GLY A 550 -20.52 -28.98 1.18
CA GLY A 550 -19.67 -27.81 0.91
C GLY A 550 -18.42 -28.21 0.16
N TRP A 551 -17.86 -27.31 -0.66
CA TRP A 551 -16.63 -27.56 -1.40
C TRP A 551 -15.75 -26.32 -1.49
N SER A 552 -14.47 -26.54 -1.76
CA SER A 552 -13.53 -25.49 -2.17
C SER A 552 -13.10 -25.72 -3.60
N ALA A 553 -13.06 -24.65 -4.39
CA ALA A 553 -12.64 -24.68 -5.78
C ALA A 553 -12.00 -23.34 -6.16
N HIS A 554 -11.00 -23.38 -7.03
CA HIS A 554 -10.33 -22.21 -7.57
C HIS A 554 -10.14 -22.33 -9.08
N ASP A 555 -9.90 -21.19 -9.72
CA ASP A 555 -9.58 -21.08 -11.14
C ASP A 555 -8.32 -20.21 -11.29
N ASP A 556 -7.32 -20.69 -12.02
CA ASP A 556 -6.01 -20.02 -12.13
C ASP A 556 -6.05 -18.75 -12.98
N ASN A 557 -7.07 -18.62 -13.83
CA ASN A 557 -7.34 -17.41 -14.60
C ASN A 557 -8.50 -16.59 -14.04
N ASP A 558 -8.95 -16.84 -12.80
CA ASP A 558 -10.01 -16.08 -12.13
C ASP A 558 -11.36 -16.07 -12.88
N ASP A 559 -11.69 -17.12 -13.63
CA ASP A 559 -12.98 -17.25 -14.31
C ASP A 559 -14.15 -17.41 -13.31
N GLN A 560 -15.34 -17.00 -13.73
CA GLN A 560 -16.56 -17.24 -12.98
C GLN A 560 -16.95 -18.72 -13.09
N LEU A 561 -17.06 -19.38 -11.94
CA LEU A 561 -17.40 -20.80 -11.87
C LEU A 561 -18.88 -21.03 -11.60
N GLU A 562 -19.41 -22.10 -12.20
CA GLU A 562 -20.70 -22.71 -11.91
C GLU A 562 -20.48 -24.16 -11.48
N TYR A 563 -21.31 -24.64 -10.55
CA TYR A 563 -21.20 -25.99 -10.01
C TYR A 563 -22.43 -26.85 -10.29
N SER A 564 -22.18 -28.13 -10.53
CA SER A 564 -23.18 -29.20 -10.56
C SER A 564 -22.83 -30.26 -9.52
N LEU A 565 -23.85 -30.70 -8.78
CA LEU A 565 -23.74 -31.63 -7.68
C LEU A 565 -24.51 -32.91 -8.02
N TYR A 566 -23.82 -34.04 -7.90
CA TYR A 566 -24.35 -35.37 -8.13
C TYR A 566 -24.16 -36.25 -6.90
N TYR A 567 -24.91 -37.34 -6.83
CA TYR A 567 -24.73 -38.39 -5.83
C TYR A 567 -24.81 -39.78 -6.47
N ARG A 568 -24.27 -40.79 -5.77
CA ARG A 568 -24.33 -42.21 -6.14
C ARG A 568 -24.40 -43.06 -4.88
N GLY A 569 -25.37 -43.96 -4.78
CA GLY A 569 -25.44 -44.95 -3.70
C GLY A 569 -24.44 -46.10 -3.87
N ASP A 570 -24.07 -46.77 -2.78
CA ASP A 570 -23.08 -47.87 -2.78
C ASP A 570 -23.42 -49.01 -3.76
N SER A 571 -24.72 -49.29 -3.99
CA SER A 571 -25.21 -50.32 -4.90
C SER A 571 -25.50 -49.82 -6.32
N GLU A 572 -25.22 -48.55 -6.61
CA GLU A 572 -25.54 -47.89 -7.87
C GLU A 572 -24.28 -47.64 -8.70
N SER A 573 -24.39 -47.74 -10.02
CA SER A 573 -23.28 -47.48 -10.95
C SER A 573 -23.34 -46.10 -11.63
N ARG A 574 -24.51 -45.44 -11.59
CA ARG A 574 -24.73 -44.14 -12.25
C ARG A 574 -24.68 -42.98 -11.26
N TRP A 575 -24.15 -41.85 -11.69
CA TRP A 575 -24.31 -40.57 -11.00
C TRP A 575 -25.70 -39.99 -11.26
N LEU A 576 -26.37 -39.56 -10.21
CA LEU A 576 -27.67 -38.91 -10.25
C LEU A 576 -27.51 -37.42 -9.94
N LEU A 577 -28.07 -36.55 -10.79
CA LEU A 577 -28.01 -35.11 -10.60
C LEU A 577 -28.88 -34.71 -9.39
N LEU A 578 -28.26 -34.06 -8.42
CA LEU A 578 -28.95 -33.48 -7.26
C LEU A 578 -29.34 -32.03 -7.53
N LYS A 579 -28.39 -31.24 -8.06
CA LYS A 579 -28.58 -29.82 -8.34
C LYS A 579 -27.54 -29.32 -9.34
N ASN A 580 -27.92 -28.43 -10.26
CA ASN A 580 -27.01 -27.72 -11.17
C ASN A 580 -27.24 -26.20 -11.08
N HIS A 581 -26.42 -25.45 -11.82
CA HIS A 581 -26.44 -23.99 -11.86
C HIS A 581 -26.24 -23.34 -10.48
N LEU A 582 -25.31 -23.91 -9.71
CA LEU A 582 -24.94 -23.38 -8.40
C LEU A 582 -23.80 -22.38 -8.55
N SER A 583 -23.99 -21.17 -8.03
CA SER A 583 -22.91 -20.18 -7.86
C SER A 583 -22.28 -20.24 -6.46
N ASP A 584 -23.08 -20.66 -5.47
CA ASP A 584 -22.60 -20.91 -4.11
C ASP A 584 -21.73 -22.17 -4.08
N ARG A 585 -20.72 -22.17 -3.19
CA ARG A 585 -19.84 -23.33 -2.95
C ARG A 585 -20.39 -24.32 -1.91
N TYR A 586 -21.70 -24.32 -1.73
CA TYR A 586 -22.40 -25.20 -0.82
C TYR A 586 -23.82 -25.46 -1.29
N TYR A 587 -24.40 -26.57 -0.83
CA TYR A 587 -25.79 -26.93 -1.04
C TYR A 587 -26.31 -27.67 0.19
N SER A 588 -27.60 -27.53 0.50
CA SER A 588 -28.24 -28.30 1.58
C SER A 588 -29.58 -28.83 1.11
N PHE A 589 -29.87 -30.09 1.45
CA PHE A 589 -31.11 -30.77 1.10
C PHE A 589 -31.60 -31.64 2.25
N ASP A 590 -32.87 -32.04 2.21
CA ASP A 590 -33.49 -32.91 3.22
C ASP A 590 -33.00 -34.35 3.05
N ALA A 591 -32.50 -34.95 4.13
CA ALA A 591 -31.94 -36.30 4.16
C ALA A 591 -32.97 -37.36 3.74
N SER A 592 -34.26 -37.14 3.99
CA SER A 592 -35.34 -38.07 3.64
C SER A 592 -35.57 -38.24 2.13
N LEU A 593 -34.93 -37.40 1.30
CA LEU A 593 -34.93 -37.57 -0.16
C LEU A 593 -34.10 -38.78 -0.61
N LEU A 594 -33.22 -39.30 0.25
CA LEU A 594 -32.40 -40.47 -0.01
C LEU A 594 -32.84 -41.62 0.89
N PRO A 595 -33.03 -42.84 0.36
CA PRO A 595 -33.23 -44.03 1.18
C PRO A 595 -32.04 -44.30 2.11
N ASP A 596 -32.25 -45.06 3.18
CA ASP A 596 -31.15 -45.41 4.08
C ASP A 596 -30.06 -46.21 3.34
N GLY A 597 -28.81 -45.79 3.50
CA GLY A 597 -27.72 -46.31 2.68
C GLY A 597 -26.41 -45.53 2.79
N GLY A 598 -25.36 -46.06 2.16
CA GLY A 598 -24.11 -45.34 1.93
C GLY A 598 -24.10 -44.65 0.57
N TYR A 599 -23.51 -43.46 0.52
CA TYR A 599 -23.50 -42.58 -0.64
C TYR A 599 -22.15 -41.88 -0.79
N THR A 600 -21.86 -41.48 -2.03
CA THR A 600 -20.78 -40.55 -2.37
C THR A 600 -21.38 -39.37 -3.14
N ALA A 601 -20.87 -38.16 -2.91
CA ALA A 601 -21.22 -36.97 -3.68
C ALA A 601 -20.10 -36.66 -4.68
N LEU A 602 -20.46 -36.08 -5.83
CA LEU A 602 -19.53 -35.60 -6.86
C LEU A 602 -19.87 -34.14 -7.14
N VAL A 603 -18.88 -33.26 -7.00
CA VAL A 603 -18.97 -31.87 -7.44
C VAL A 603 -18.25 -31.74 -8.77
N GLU A 604 -18.94 -31.20 -9.76
CA GLU A 604 -18.38 -30.74 -11.02
C GLU A 604 -18.35 -29.21 -11.02
N ALA A 605 -17.17 -28.63 -11.14
CA ALA A 605 -16.97 -27.20 -11.38
C ALA A 605 -16.79 -26.95 -12.88
N SER A 606 -17.41 -25.90 -13.41
CA SER A 606 -17.35 -25.48 -14.81
C SER A 606 -17.06 -23.99 -14.91
N ASP A 607 -16.17 -23.60 -15.81
CA ASP A 607 -15.88 -22.21 -16.18
C ASP A 607 -16.87 -21.65 -17.24
N ALA A 608 -17.91 -22.41 -17.60
CA ALA A 608 -18.85 -22.08 -18.66
C ALA A 608 -19.45 -20.65 -18.62
N PRO A 609 -19.72 -20.03 -17.44
CA PRO A 609 -20.16 -18.64 -17.38
C PRO A 609 -19.19 -17.63 -18.02
N SER A 610 -17.89 -17.91 -18.02
CA SER A 610 -16.85 -17.05 -18.59
C SER A 610 -16.59 -17.30 -20.07
N HIS A 611 -17.05 -18.41 -20.65
CA HIS A 611 -16.64 -18.85 -21.99
C HIS A 611 -17.79 -19.01 -22.98
N SER A 612 -17.46 -19.02 -24.27
CA SER A 612 -18.43 -19.30 -25.32
C SER A 612 -18.91 -20.76 -25.24
N PRO A 613 -20.15 -21.06 -25.68
CA PRO A 613 -20.65 -22.44 -25.70
C PRO A 613 -19.69 -23.40 -26.44
N GLY A 614 -19.21 -24.42 -25.73
CA GLY A 614 -18.28 -25.43 -26.26
C GLY A 614 -16.79 -25.19 -25.95
N GLU A 615 -16.43 -24.05 -25.35
CA GLU A 615 -15.05 -23.74 -24.92
C GLU A 615 -14.81 -23.97 -23.42
N ALA A 616 -15.87 -24.27 -22.69
CA ALA A 616 -15.85 -24.50 -21.26
C ALA A 616 -15.04 -25.74 -20.87
N LEU A 617 -14.27 -25.62 -19.79
CA LEU A 617 -13.54 -26.69 -19.14
C LEU A 617 -14.16 -26.98 -17.77
N ASN A 618 -14.10 -28.24 -17.39
CA ASN A 618 -14.69 -28.73 -16.16
C ASN A 618 -13.66 -29.52 -15.34
N ALA A 619 -13.84 -29.53 -14.03
CA ALA A 619 -13.16 -30.45 -13.14
C ALA A 619 -14.15 -31.07 -12.16
N GLN A 620 -13.85 -32.29 -11.74
CA GLN A 620 -14.74 -33.07 -10.88
C GLN A 620 -13.98 -33.62 -9.67
N ARG A 621 -14.66 -33.68 -8.52
CA ARG A 621 -14.12 -34.32 -7.32
C ARG A 621 -15.21 -35.00 -6.51
N GLU A 622 -14.88 -36.21 -6.06
CA GLU A 622 -15.73 -37.02 -5.17
C GLU A 622 -15.49 -36.64 -3.70
N SER A 623 -16.56 -36.69 -2.91
CA SER A 623 -16.49 -36.61 -1.45
C SER A 623 -16.00 -37.94 -0.86
N ALA A 624 -15.69 -37.94 0.44
CA ALA A 624 -15.69 -39.18 1.20
C ALA A 624 -17.09 -39.83 1.21
N ARG A 625 -17.16 -41.14 1.45
CA ARG A 625 -18.43 -41.85 1.65
C ARG A 625 -19.15 -41.31 2.88
N PHE A 626 -20.43 -41.02 2.76
CA PHE A 626 -21.32 -40.64 3.85
C PHE A 626 -22.52 -41.59 3.93
N GLU A 627 -23.22 -41.58 5.05
CA GLU A 627 -24.34 -42.47 5.31
C GLU A 627 -25.59 -41.65 5.60
N VAL A 628 -26.71 -42.13 5.07
CA VAL A 628 -28.04 -41.61 5.33
C VAL A 628 -28.80 -42.67 6.09
N ASP A 629 -29.36 -42.30 7.23
CA ASP A 629 -30.25 -43.14 8.03
C ASP A 629 -31.34 -42.27 8.64
N THR A 630 -32.55 -42.40 8.11
CA THR A 630 -33.72 -41.60 8.50
C THR A 630 -34.83 -42.47 9.10
N THR A 631 -34.66 -43.79 9.11
CA THR A 631 -35.64 -44.73 9.64
C THR A 631 -35.43 -44.90 11.14
N PRO A 632 -36.45 -44.63 11.98
CA PRO A 632 -36.35 -44.92 13.40
C PRO A 632 -36.30 -46.43 13.69
N PRO A 633 -35.61 -46.85 14.77
CA PRO A 633 -35.62 -48.24 15.19
C PRO A 633 -37.04 -48.71 15.52
N VAL A 634 -37.29 -50.01 15.52
CA VAL A 634 -38.58 -50.60 15.91
C VAL A 634 -38.45 -51.22 17.30
N ILE A 635 -39.39 -50.88 18.19
CA ILE A 635 -39.50 -51.53 19.51
C ILE A 635 -40.55 -52.64 19.43
N ALA A 636 -40.11 -53.89 19.60
CA ALA A 636 -40.94 -55.08 19.57
C ALA A 636 -41.01 -55.77 20.95
N ASN A 637 -42.06 -56.56 21.14
CA ASN A 637 -42.26 -57.41 22.32
C ASN A 637 -42.19 -56.68 23.68
N LEU A 638 -42.57 -55.39 23.71
CA LEU A 638 -42.60 -54.62 24.95
C LEU A 638 -43.61 -55.24 25.92
N SER A 639 -43.10 -55.71 27.05
CA SER A 639 -43.88 -56.25 28.15
C SER A 639 -43.34 -55.75 29.48
N ALA A 640 -44.24 -55.53 30.43
CA ALA A 640 -43.88 -55.18 31.79
C ALA A 640 -44.77 -55.93 32.77
N MET A 641 -44.19 -56.45 33.84
CA MET A 641 -44.89 -57.21 34.88
C MET A 641 -44.36 -56.86 36.27
N VAL A 642 -45.26 -56.83 37.26
CA VAL A 642 -44.88 -56.61 38.66
C VAL A 642 -44.42 -57.94 39.27
N GLU A 643 -43.16 -58.01 39.69
CA GLU A 643 -42.55 -59.15 40.37
C GLU A 643 -41.92 -58.64 41.69
N ALA A 644 -42.38 -59.16 42.85
CA ALA A 644 -41.79 -58.91 44.16
C ALA A 644 -41.51 -57.42 44.50
N GLY A 645 -42.44 -56.51 44.15
CA GLY A 645 -42.30 -55.07 44.42
C GLY A 645 -41.44 -54.29 43.41
N GLN A 646 -41.04 -54.94 42.31
CA GLN A 646 -40.35 -54.33 41.18
C GLN A 646 -41.13 -54.55 39.89
N VAL A 647 -40.98 -53.66 38.92
CA VAL A 647 -41.44 -53.87 37.54
C VAL A 647 -40.30 -54.47 36.74
N ARG A 648 -40.50 -55.69 36.24
CA ARG A 648 -39.63 -56.26 35.21
C ARG A 648 -40.10 -55.81 33.84
N VAL A 649 -39.21 -55.20 33.06
CA VAL A 649 -39.51 -54.69 31.71
C VAL A 649 -38.65 -55.45 30.70
N ARG A 650 -39.28 -55.91 29.63
CA ARG A 650 -38.63 -56.60 28.52
C ARG A 650 -39.06 -56.03 27.19
N PHE A 651 -38.12 -55.76 26.30
CA PHE A 651 -38.39 -55.39 24.92
C PHE A 651 -37.17 -55.66 24.04
N ARG A 652 -37.39 -55.65 22.73
CA ARG A 652 -36.34 -55.70 21.71
C ARG A 652 -36.37 -54.41 20.90
N ALA A 653 -35.23 -53.76 20.74
CA ALA A 653 -35.06 -52.69 19.78
C ALA A 653 -34.31 -53.23 18.55
N SER A 654 -34.80 -52.95 17.35
CA SER A 654 -34.14 -53.38 16.11
C SER A 654 -34.16 -52.28 15.06
N ASP A 655 -33.03 -52.03 14.43
CA ASP A 655 -32.89 -51.13 13.30
C ASP A 655 -32.40 -51.87 12.05
N THR A 656 -32.81 -51.40 10.87
CA THR A 656 -32.46 -52.05 9.60
C THR A 656 -31.08 -51.64 9.08
N PHE A 657 -30.64 -50.42 9.34
CA PHE A 657 -29.42 -49.87 8.75
C PHE A 657 -28.30 -49.71 9.78
N SER A 658 -28.55 -49.07 10.92
CA SER A 658 -27.54 -48.75 11.93
C SER A 658 -27.68 -49.57 13.22
N ALA A 659 -26.67 -49.48 14.09
CA ALA A 659 -26.73 -50.12 15.40
C ALA A 659 -27.62 -49.31 16.35
N ILE A 660 -28.28 -49.99 17.29
CA ILE A 660 -28.93 -49.32 18.42
C ILE A 660 -27.84 -48.67 19.27
N LYS A 661 -27.97 -47.37 19.52
CA LYS A 661 -27.00 -46.56 20.28
C LYS A 661 -27.29 -46.57 21.77
N ARG A 662 -28.57 -46.50 22.13
CA ARG A 662 -29.04 -46.54 23.51
C ARG A 662 -30.54 -46.79 23.59
N ALA A 663 -30.99 -47.26 24.74
CA ALA A 663 -32.39 -47.19 25.11
C ALA A 663 -32.57 -46.59 26.50
N GLU A 664 -33.75 -46.05 26.74
CA GLU A 664 -34.12 -45.40 27.99
C GLU A 664 -35.55 -45.78 28.37
N TYR A 665 -35.88 -45.73 29.66
CA TYR A 665 -37.22 -45.96 30.15
C TYR A 665 -37.68 -44.85 31.09
N SER A 666 -39.00 -44.71 31.21
CA SER A 666 -39.68 -43.90 32.21
C SER A 666 -40.84 -44.72 32.79
N LEU A 667 -40.91 -44.77 34.13
CA LEU A 667 -42.01 -45.39 34.87
C LEU A 667 -42.87 -44.27 35.46
N ASP A 668 -44.18 -44.33 35.22
CA ASP A 668 -45.19 -43.40 35.75
C ASP A 668 -44.87 -41.91 35.50
N ALA A 669 -44.30 -41.62 34.32
CA ALA A 669 -43.83 -40.30 33.92
C ALA A 669 -42.72 -39.71 34.81
N GLY A 670 -41.95 -40.57 35.49
CA GLY A 670 -40.71 -40.20 36.15
C GLY A 670 -39.57 -39.85 35.17
N ASP A 671 -38.43 -39.47 35.72
CA ASP A 671 -37.24 -39.11 34.95
C ASP A 671 -36.80 -40.25 34.02
N TRP A 672 -36.34 -39.90 32.81
CA TRP A 672 -35.79 -40.87 31.87
C TRP A 672 -34.48 -41.46 32.40
N GLN A 673 -34.42 -42.79 32.45
CA GLN A 673 -33.26 -43.54 32.90
C GLN A 673 -32.71 -44.38 31.76
N PHE A 674 -31.40 -44.38 31.59
CA PHE A 674 -30.71 -45.25 30.63
C PHE A 674 -30.86 -46.72 31.03
N VAL A 675 -30.98 -47.59 30.02
CA VAL A 675 -31.00 -49.04 30.21
C VAL A 675 -29.93 -49.69 29.33
N GLU A 676 -29.14 -50.57 29.95
CA GLU A 676 -28.17 -51.40 29.25
C GLU A 676 -28.88 -52.56 28.54
N PRO A 677 -28.45 -52.93 27.32
CA PRO A 677 -28.92 -54.15 26.68
C PRO A 677 -28.41 -55.38 27.44
N ALA A 678 -29.03 -56.54 27.21
CA ALA A 678 -28.66 -57.79 27.86
C ALA A 678 -27.21 -58.23 27.56
N GLY A 679 -26.61 -57.72 26.47
CA GLY A 679 -25.20 -57.91 26.11
C GLY A 679 -24.25 -56.85 26.68
N GLU A 680 -24.71 -55.95 27.56
CA GLU A 680 -23.97 -54.85 28.21
C GLU A 680 -23.45 -53.74 27.27
N LEU A 681 -23.33 -54.00 25.96
CA LEU A 681 -22.92 -53.04 24.94
C LEU A 681 -24.03 -52.81 23.91
N SER A 682 -24.30 -51.56 23.55
CA SER A 682 -25.20 -51.18 22.46
C SER A 682 -24.38 -51.01 21.17
N ASP A 683 -24.13 -52.11 20.47
CA ASP A 683 -23.27 -52.15 19.29
C ASP A 683 -23.86 -52.96 18.12
N ALA A 684 -25.04 -53.56 18.29
CA ALA A 684 -25.72 -54.35 17.28
C ALA A 684 -26.96 -53.63 16.68
N LYS A 685 -27.35 -54.07 15.48
CA LYS A 685 -28.62 -53.67 14.84
C LYS A 685 -29.85 -54.15 15.60
N THR A 686 -29.70 -55.08 16.53
CA THR A 686 -30.79 -55.61 17.33
C THR A 686 -30.30 -55.85 18.73
N GLU A 687 -30.95 -55.20 19.68
CA GLU A 687 -30.64 -55.26 21.10
C GLU A 687 -31.85 -55.75 21.89
N ASP A 688 -31.60 -56.67 22.81
CA ASP A 688 -32.61 -57.18 23.76
C ASP A 688 -32.41 -56.52 25.12
N TYR A 689 -33.49 -56.08 25.76
CA TYR A 689 -33.47 -55.44 27.07
C TYR A 689 -34.31 -56.24 28.06
N ASP A 690 -33.76 -56.54 29.24
CA ASP A 690 -34.44 -57.21 30.35
C ASP A 690 -33.91 -56.66 31.68
N PHE A 691 -34.67 -55.78 32.31
CA PHE A 691 -34.25 -55.08 33.52
C PHE A 691 -35.39 -54.98 34.54
N ARG A 692 -35.04 -54.68 35.79
CA ARG A 692 -35.97 -54.53 36.90
C ARG A 692 -35.87 -53.13 37.49
N VAL A 693 -37.02 -52.52 37.73
CA VAL A 693 -37.17 -51.17 38.28
C VAL A 693 -37.96 -51.24 39.59
N PRO A 694 -37.50 -50.64 40.70
CA PRO A 694 -38.28 -50.59 41.92
C PRO A 694 -39.56 -49.77 41.74
N LEU A 695 -40.69 -50.28 42.25
CA LEU A 695 -41.93 -49.50 42.35
C LEU A 695 -41.80 -48.52 43.53
N THR A 696 -41.41 -47.28 43.25
CA THR A 696 -41.40 -46.22 44.26
C THR A 696 -42.83 -45.73 44.47
N GLY A 697 -43.45 -46.12 45.58
CA GLY A 697 -44.81 -45.70 45.92
C GLY A 697 -44.88 -44.21 46.25
N ALA A 698 -45.25 -43.36 45.28
CA ALA A 698 -45.99 -42.11 45.48
C ALA A 698 -46.18 -41.35 44.15
N THR A 699 -47.27 -41.63 43.43
CA THR A 699 -47.91 -40.60 42.60
C THR A 699 -48.83 -39.79 43.51
N THR A 700 -48.46 -38.55 43.81
CA THR A 700 -49.37 -37.59 44.46
C THR A 700 -50.45 -37.21 43.45
N ALA A 701 -51.62 -37.81 43.59
CA ALA A 701 -52.78 -37.43 42.81
C ALA A 701 -53.17 -35.96 43.13
N PRO A 702 -53.55 -35.14 42.14
CA PRO A 702 -54.09 -33.81 42.40
C PRO A 702 -55.30 -33.88 43.33
N ALA A 703 -55.36 -33.01 44.34
CA ALA A 703 -56.45 -33.00 45.30
C ALA A 703 -57.82 -32.87 44.59
N GLY A 704 -58.65 -33.92 44.67
CA GLY A 704 -60.00 -33.96 44.11
C GLY A 704 -60.25 -34.98 42.99
N SER A 705 -59.26 -35.78 42.57
CA SER A 705 -59.48 -36.85 41.59
C SER A 705 -60.07 -38.12 42.18
N ALA A 706 -60.98 -38.79 41.44
CA ALA A 706 -61.51 -40.13 41.70
C ALA A 706 -60.38 -41.17 41.94
N PRO A 707 -60.64 -42.30 42.65
CA PRO A 707 -59.60 -43.28 42.97
C PRO A 707 -58.77 -43.63 41.75
N VAL A 708 -57.48 -43.32 41.81
CA VAL A 708 -56.48 -43.62 40.79
C VAL A 708 -56.38 -45.14 40.72
N GLY A 709 -56.65 -45.72 39.54
CA GLY A 709 -56.36 -47.13 39.32
C GLY A 709 -54.89 -47.40 39.62
N ASN A 710 -54.55 -48.57 40.19
CA ASN A 710 -53.17 -48.99 40.48
C ASN A 710 -52.38 -49.33 39.19
N ASP A 711 -52.68 -48.63 38.11
CA ASP A 711 -52.08 -48.84 36.81
C ASP A 711 -50.72 -48.16 36.76
N HIS A 712 -49.69 -48.91 36.41
CA HIS A 712 -48.36 -48.39 36.17
C HIS A 712 -48.11 -48.28 34.67
N VAL A 713 -47.55 -47.16 34.21
CA VAL A 713 -47.21 -46.92 32.81
C VAL A 713 -45.70 -46.95 32.63
N VAL A 714 -45.23 -47.90 31.83
CA VAL A 714 -43.82 -47.92 31.39
C VAL A 714 -43.76 -47.42 29.96
N VAL A 715 -42.96 -46.39 29.75
CA VAL A 715 -42.59 -45.91 28.42
C VAL A 715 -41.12 -46.23 28.19
N VAL A 716 -40.82 -46.85 27.05
CA VAL A 716 -39.44 -47.07 26.62
C VAL A 716 -39.19 -46.31 25.33
N ARG A 717 -37.95 -45.87 25.15
CA ARG A 717 -37.48 -45.31 23.90
C ARG A 717 -36.14 -45.87 23.50
N ALA A 718 -35.94 -46.06 22.21
CA ALA A 718 -34.69 -46.54 21.64
C ALA A 718 -34.19 -45.53 20.62
N TYR A 719 -32.88 -45.31 20.64
CA TYR A 719 -32.15 -44.44 19.73
C TYR A 719 -31.17 -45.28 18.93
N ASP A 720 -31.12 -45.07 17.63
CA ASP A 720 -30.08 -45.64 16.77
C ASP A 720 -28.81 -44.77 16.78
N ARG A 721 -27.81 -45.16 15.96
CA ARG A 721 -26.54 -44.43 15.84
C ARG A 721 -26.71 -42.99 15.36
N PHE A 722 -27.74 -42.71 14.57
CA PHE A 722 -28.04 -41.40 13.97
C PHE A 722 -29.03 -40.58 14.81
N ASP A 723 -29.37 -41.05 16.01
CA ASP A 723 -30.33 -40.45 16.94
C ASP A 723 -31.78 -40.40 16.39
N ASN A 724 -32.15 -41.31 15.49
CA ASN A 724 -33.56 -41.57 15.18
C ASN A 724 -34.20 -42.28 16.38
N LEU A 725 -35.45 -41.92 16.67
CA LEU A 725 -36.12 -42.23 17.93
C LEU A 725 -37.39 -43.04 17.71
N ALA A 726 -37.48 -44.21 18.33
CA ALA A 726 -38.75 -44.88 18.58
C ALA A 726 -39.17 -44.81 20.04
N THR A 727 -40.47 -44.73 20.26
CA THR A 727 -41.08 -44.76 21.59
C THR A 727 -42.22 -45.77 21.62
N ALA A 728 -42.27 -46.59 22.66
CA ALA A 728 -43.34 -47.55 22.89
C ALA A 728 -43.78 -47.50 24.36
N LYS A 729 -45.04 -47.85 24.63
CA LYS A 729 -45.59 -47.86 25.99
C LYS A 729 -46.31 -49.17 26.29
N VAL A 730 -46.27 -49.57 27.56
CA VAL A 730 -47.06 -50.66 28.10
C VAL A 730 -47.69 -50.24 29.42
N VAL A 731 -48.93 -50.65 29.64
CA VAL A 731 -49.68 -50.37 30.87
C VAL A 731 -49.81 -51.66 31.65
N ILE A 732 -49.34 -51.64 32.89
CA ILE A 732 -49.53 -52.71 33.86
C ILE A 732 -50.79 -52.35 34.62
N ARG A 733 -51.87 -53.11 34.42
CA ARG A 733 -53.12 -52.82 35.13
C ARG A 733 -53.04 -53.30 36.57
N GLY A 734 -53.35 -52.41 37.51
CA GLY A 734 -53.48 -52.74 38.92
C GLY A 734 -54.64 -53.71 39.15
N LYS A 735 -54.43 -54.73 39.97
CA LYS A 735 -55.54 -55.57 40.46
C LYS A 735 -56.25 -54.93 41.63
#